data_AF-A0AAE0BH20-F1
#
_entry.id   AF-A0AAE0BH20-F1
#
_cell.length_a   1.000
_cell.length_b   1.000
_cell.length_c   1.000
_cell.angle_alpha   90.00
_cell.angle_beta   90.00
_cell.angle_gamma   90.00
#
_symmetry.space_group_name_H-M   'P 1'
#
loop_
_entity.id
_entity.type
_entity.pdbx_description
1 polymer ?
#
loop_
_entity_poly.entity_id
_entity_poly.type
_entity_poly.pdbx_seq_one_letter_code
_entity_poly.pdbx_strand_id
1 'polypeptide(L)'
;MCGIFAYINYGVPRERKFIIKALIKGLRRLEYRGYDSAGISIDASPLKLPQLEDDKQSTATPVVFKSEGKIDNLEKVIAEQAAAQNLDDASNFSVHCGIGHTRWATHGPPEARNSHPQRSGEKNEFVVVHNGIITNYLPLKEMLQRKGFTFESDTDTEVIPKLAKFLYDSMKEKGSSRELTFRQLVCEVMKQLEGAYALLFKSPHFPGELIACKRGSPLIMGIKEPSDGPRPFSDPEEPQPFPAAGFFKEVASKGTTQGPIEFYFASDSSAIIEHTKTVLMLEDDDVAHLSDGTYAVYRLQRGEEDSEGYVRQETVERISQTLELELEQIMKGEYDHFMQKEIYEQPNSIQQTMRGRIKFDGLNEDVGTLVERSLRGEISDDAHGRIVLGGIQQYAQTICRSRRIIFVACGTSFHAAVACRQIFEELVEIPISLELASDLLDREGPIFRDDTAVFISQSGETADTLEALKYARANGAFCVGITNTVGSAIARATDCGCHINAGAEIGVASTKAYTSQVVALTMVALVLSADSMSKSARRQEVIRSLLKLPAAVSAVLAQSAQVESLAEELKNEESFLVFGRGYQYATALEAALKVKEVALIHSEAILAGEVKHGPLALVDEKLPLIIVSSKVQLSQDPPYPSIIVIQ
;
A
#
# COMPACT_ATOMS: atom_id res chain seq x y z
N MET A 1 5.13 -4.37 5.82
CA MET A 1 5.08 -4.42 4.33
C MET A 1 6.16 -3.46 3.85
N CYS A 2 7.30 -3.88 3.31
CA CYS A 2 8.47 -3.02 3.05
C CYS A 2 8.22 -1.83 2.07
N GLY A 3 9.19 -0.91 1.96
CA GLY A 3 9.15 0.25 1.06
C GLY A 3 10.25 0.25 0.00
N ILE A 4 9.89 0.43 -1.27
CA ILE A 4 10.83 0.70 -2.39
C ILE A 4 10.69 2.16 -2.81
N PHE A 5 11.81 2.84 -3.04
CA PHE A 5 11.84 4.14 -3.71
C PHE A 5 13.02 4.24 -4.67
N ALA A 6 12.83 4.87 -5.83
CA ALA A 6 13.92 5.23 -6.72
C ALA A 6 13.69 6.59 -7.35
N TYR A 7 14.80 7.28 -7.62
CA TYR A 7 14.85 8.56 -8.30
C TYR A 7 15.79 8.46 -9.49
N ILE A 8 15.29 8.85 -10.65
CA ILE A 8 16.01 8.82 -11.90
C ILE A 8 15.90 10.22 -12.52
N ASN A 9 17.04 10.82 -12.83
CA ASN A 9 17.09 12.07 -13.56
C ASN A 9 17.82 11.84 -14.89
N TYR A 10 17.21 12.29 -15.98
CA TYR A 10 17.79 12.19 -17.31
C TYR A 10 17.75 13.56 -17.99
N GLY A 11 18.90 14.10 -18.38
CA GLY A 11 19.01 15.45 -18.91
C GLY A 11 18.70 16.56 -17.88
N VAL A 12 18.51 16.21 -16.61
CA VAL A 12 18.27 17.13 -15.48
C VAL A 12 19.47 17.06 -14.54
N PRO A 13 20.43 18.01 -14.62
CA PRO A 13 21.61 18.00 -13.76
C PRO A 13 21.26 18.10 -12.28
N ARG A 14 21.71 17.14 -11.47
CA ARG A 14 21.53 17.11 -10.01
C ARG A 14 22.83 16.80 -9.31
N GLU A 15 23.09 17.54 -8.22
CA GLU A 15 24.18 17.23 -7.30
C GLU A 15 23.92 15.91 -6.56
N ARG A 16 24.99 15.18 -6.24
CA ARG A 16 24.93 13.97 -5.39
C ARG A 16 24.14 14.21 -4.10
N LYS A 17 24.39 15.34 -3.43
CA LYS A 17 23.68 15.70 -2.21
C LYS A 17 22.17 15.79 -2.41
N PHE A 18 21.72 16.33 -3.55
CA PHE A 18 20.30 16.37 -3.89
C PHE A 18 19.74 14.97 -4.10
N ILE A 19 20.45 14.13 -4.86
CA ILE A 19 20.05 12.74 -5.14
C ILE A 19 19.88 11.96 -3.83
N ILE A 20 20.86 12.02 -2.93
CA ILE A 20 20.80 11.37 -1.61
C ILE A 20 19.59 11.87 -0.84
N LYS A 21 19.39 13.19 -0.79
CA LYS A 21 18.26 13.80 -0.07
C LYS A 21 16.90 13.37 -0.66
N ALA A 22 16.80 13.26 -1.99
CA ALA A 22 15.59 12.80 -2.66
C ALA A 22 15.28 11.35 -2.28
N LEU A 23 16.27 10.45 -2.34
CA LEU A 23 16.10 9.05 -1.93
C LEU A 23 15.68 8.93 -0.47
N ILE A 24 16.39 9.61 0.44
CA ILE A 24 16.10 9.59 1.88
C ILE A 24 14.70 10.13 2.18
N LYS A 25 14.30 11.24 1.53
CA LYS A 25 12.97 11.80 1.69
C LYS A 25 11.89 10.82 1.20
N GLY A 26 12.10 10.17 0.05
CA GLY A 26 11.22 9.12 -0.44
C GLY A 26 11.10 7.94 0.54
N LEU A 27 12.22 7.47 1.12
CA LEU A 27 12.20 6.43 2.15
C LEU A 27 11.46 6.88 3.42
N ARG A 28 11.59 8.14 3.85
CA ARG A 28 10.84 8.69 5.00
C ARG A 28 9.34 8.63 4.79
N ARG A 29 8.85 8.77 3.54
CA ARG A 29 7.44 8.57 3.19
C ARG A 29 6.97 7.12 3.28
N LEU A 30 7.90 6.17 3.35
CA LEU A 30 7.66 4.72 3.39
C LEU A 30 8.10 4.09 4.71
N GLU A 31 8.50 4.87 5.72
CA GLU A 31 8.96 4.34 7.02
C GLU A 31 7.83 3.65 7.79
N TYR A 32 6.56 4.08 7.59
CA TYR A 32 5.39 3.44 8.16
C TYR A 32 5.16 1.99 7.66
N ARG A 33 5.81 1.64 6.55
CA ARG A 33 5.73 0.35 5.87
C ARG A 33 6.79 -0.63 6.39
N GLY A 34 8.00 -0.13 6.65
CA GLY A 34 9.10 -0.89 7.26
C GLY A 34 10.12 0.04 7.92
N TYR A 35 10.61 -0.35 9.08
CA TYR A 35 11.46 0.49 9.94
C TYR A 35 12.59 -0.27 10.64
N ASP A 36 12.76 -1.57 10.36
CA ASP A 36 13.79 -2.39 11.00
C ASP A 36 15.18 -2.06 10.48
N SER A 37 15.27 -1.73 9.19
CA SER A 37 16.53 -1.37 8.53
C SER A 37 16.28 -0.67 7.19
N ALA A 38 17.29 0.01 6.65
CA ALA A 38 17.16 0.74 5.38
C ALA A 38 18.50 0.82 4.61
N GLY A 39 18.43 1.15 3.33
CA GLY A 39 19.61 1.40 2.52
C GLY A 39 19.33 2.05 1.18
N ILE A 40 20.39 2.58 0.55
CA ILE A 40 20.35 3.19 -0.78
C ILE A 40 21.54 2.74 -1.64
N SER A 41 21.39 2.87 -2.96
CA SER A 41 22.50 2.78 -3.91
C SER A 41 22.47 3.93 -4.91
N ILE A 42 23.65 4.53 -5.11
CA ILE A 42 23.90 5.66 -6.01
C ILE A 42 25.20 5.43 -6.78
N ASP A 43 25.44 6.17 -7.86
CA ASP A 43 26.70 6.08 -8.60
C ASP A 43 27.86 6.83 -7.91
N ALA A 44 29.04 6.20 -7.91
CA ALA A 44 30.27 6.75 -7.35
C ALA A 44 30.81 7.95 -8.14
N SER A 45 30.44 8.09 -9.41
CA SER A 45 30.90 9.18 -10.27
C SER A 45 29.89 9.45 -11.38
N PRO A 46 29.77 10.71 -11.86
CA PRO A 46 28.92 11.03 -13.00
C PRO A 46 29.31 10.22 -14.23
N LEU A 47 28.30 9.87 -15.04
CA LEU A 47 28.54 9.29 -16.35
C LEU A 47 29.29 10.30 -17.21
N LYS A 48 30.48 9.95 -17.67
CA LYS A 48 31.14 10.72 -18.72
C LYS A 48 30.40 10.42 -20.03
N LEU A 49 29.81 11.44 -20.64
CA LEU A 49 29.34 11.32 -22.01
C LEU A 49 30.54 10.96 -22.89
N PRO A 50 30.43 10.00 -23.83
CA PRO A 50 31.55 9.62 -24.68
C PRO A 50 31.98 10.83 -25.50
N GLN A 51 33.15 11.40 -25.17
CA GLN A 51 33.65 12.60 -25.83
C GLN A 51 34.60 12.32 -26.99
N LEU A 52 34.99 11.08 -27.28
CA LEU A 52 35.77 10.64 -28.46
C LEU A 52 35.73 9.11 -28.59
N GLU A 53 35.98 8.60 -29.80
CA GLU A 53 35.88 7.18 -30.20
C GLU A 53 36.72 6.17 -29.37
N ASP A 54 37.63 6.65 -28.52
CA ASP A 54 38.50 5.82 -27.67
C ASP A 54 38.08 5.69 -26.20
N ASP A 55 37.05 6.42 -25.73
CA ASP A 55 36.61 6.37 -24.31
C ASP A 55 35.47 5.34 -24.13
N LYS A 56 35.73 4.09 -24.55
CA LYS A 56 34.78 2.99 -24.31
C LYS A 56 34.77 2.67 -22.80
N GLN A 57 33.62 2.94 -22.19
CA GLN A 57 33.19 2.54 -20.83
C GLN A 57 33.71 3.38 -19.65
N SER A 58 33.22 4.62 -19.53
CA SER A 58 33.05 5.22 -18.20
C SER A 58 31.92 4.48 -17.48
N THR A 59 32.27 3.49 -16.65
CA THR A 59 31.30 2.76 -15.82
C THR A 59 31.03 3.55 -14.54
N ALA A 60 29.78 4.00 -14.37
CA ALA A 60 29.30 4.52 -13.10
C ALA A 60 29.16 3.37 -12.10
N THR A 61 30.22 3.09 -11.34
CA THR A 61 30.20 2.00 -10.35
C THR A 61 29.22 2.34 -9.22
N PRO A 62 28.22 1.51 -8.91
CA PRO A 62 27.30 1.77 -7.82
C PRO A 62 27.99 1.63 -6.45
N VAL A 63 27.68 2.53 -5.54
CA VAL A 63 27.98 2.45 -4.10
C VAL A 63 26.70 2.06 -3.36
N VAL A 64 26.82 1.29 -2.29
CA VAL A 64 25.70 0.81 -1.49
C VAL A 64 25.91 1.24 -0.04
N PHE A 65 24.91 1.90 0.55
CA PHE A 65 24.89 2.31 1.95
C PHE A 65 23.73 1.60 2.66
N LYS A 66 23.99 0.98 3.81
CA LYS A 66 23.01 0.19 4.55
C LYS A 66 23.16 0.42 6.04
N SER A 67 22.05 0.50 6.75
CA SER A 67 22.02 0.67 8.21
C SER A 67 20.87 -0.11 8.83
N GLU A 68 21.03 -0.47 10.10
CA GLU A 68 19.95 -1.01 10.94
C GLU A 68 19.19 0.13 11.64
N GLY A 69 17.93 -0.14 11.94
CA GLY A 69 17.01 0.83 12.55
C GLY A 69 16.48 1.86 11.57
N LYS A 70 16.12 3.02 12.13
CA LYS A 70 15.42 4.12 11.43
C LYS A 70 16.28 4.84 10.40
N ILE A 71 15.64 5.61 9.53
CA ILE A 71 16.31 6.34 8.44
C ILE A 71 17.34 7.35 8.96
N ASP A 72 17.16 7.91 10.15
CA ASP A 72 18.15 8.80 10.76
C ASP A 72 19.51 8.11 10.99
N ASN A 73 19.54 6.79 11.23
CA ASN A 73 20.78 6.03 11.31
C ASN A 73 21.42 5.87 9.92
N LEU A 74 20.61 5.66 8.88
CA LEU A 74 21.10 5.56 7.51
C LEU A 74 21.75 6.87 7.04
N GLU A 75 21.17 8.03 7.37
CA GLU A 75 21.77 9.34 7.04
C GLU A 75 23.17 9.50 7.64
N LYS A 76 23.37 9.10 8.90
CA LYS A 76 24.68 9.13 9.56
C LYS A 76 25.67 8.21 8.85
N VAL A 77 25.27 6.98 8.56
CA VAL A 77 26.10 6.00 7.84
C VAL A 77 26.49 6.50 6.45
N ILE A 78 25.57 7.13 5.72
CA ILE A 78 25.88 7.73 4.41
C ILE A 78 26.94 8.81 4.56
N ALA A 79 26.78 9.73 5.51
CA ALA A 79 27.75 10.81 5.72
C ALA A 79 29.16 10.28 6.04
N GLU A 80 29.26 9.31 6.95
CA GLU A 80 30.53 8.69 7.34
C GLU A 80 31.19 7.91 6.20
N GLN A 81 30.44 7.05 5.52
CA GLN A 81 30.98 6.20 4.45
C GLN A 81 31.26 6.97 3.16
N ALA A 82 30.47 8.00 2.84
CA ALA A 82 30.73 8.87 1.68
C ALA A 82 32.03 9.66 1.87
N ALA A 83 32.28 10.18 3.09
CA ALA A 83 33.53 10.83 3.43
C ALA A 83 34.73 9.87 3.35
N ALA A 84 34.59 8.65 3.88
CA ALA A 84 35.65 7.63 3.82
C ALA A 84 35.99 7.20 2.37
N GLN A 85 35.02 7.27 1.46
CA GLN A 85 35.19 6.94 0.04
C GLN A 85 35.54 8.17 -0.83
N ASN A 86 35.76 9.35 -0.23
CA ASN A 86 36.02 10.62 -0.93
C ASN A 86 34.95 10.97 -1.99
N LEU A 87 33.69 10.69 -1.70
CA LEU A 87 32.57 11.05 -2.58
C LEU A 87 32.26 12.54 -2.41
N ASP A 88 32.51 13.32 -3.46
CA ASP A 88 32.15 14.74 -3.50
C ASP A 88 30.63 14.97 -3.61
N ASP A 89 30.05 15.65 -2.63
CA ASP A 89 28.63 16.01 -2.58
C ASP A 89 28.19 16.93 -3.72
N ALA A 90 29.11 17.74 -4.26
CA ALA A 90 28.86 18.70 -5.34
C ALA A 90 28.98 18.09 -6.75
N SER A 91 29.36 16.82 -6.85
CA SER A 91 29.42 16.10 -8.13
C SER A 91 28.06 16.13 -8.82
N ASN A 92 28.03 16.61 -10.06
CA ASN A 92 26.79 16.87 -10.80
C ASN A 92 26.52 15.77 -11.83
N PHE A 93 25.31 15.20 -11.77
CA PHE A 93 24.86 14.09 -12.59
C PHE A 93 23.75 14.55 -13.52
N SER A 94 24.03 14.61 -14.83
CA SER A 94 22.99 14.84 -15.85
C SER A 94 22.11 13.61 -16.07
N VAL A 95 22.68 12.42 -15.88
CA VAL A 95 22.00 11.13 -15.92
C VAL A 95 22.41 10.34 -14.67
N HIS A 96 21.43 9.89 -13.89
CA HIS A 96 21.66 9.03 -12.71
C HIS A 96 20.44 8.20 -12.38
N CYS A 97 20.69 6.99 -11.86
CA CYS A 97 19.66 6.11 -11.30
C CYS A 97 19.98 5.81 -9.83
N GLY A 98 19.16 6.29 -8.91
CA GLY A 98 19.25 5.99 -7.49
C GLY A 98 18.14 5.06 -7.05
N ILE A 99 18.46 4.02 -6.28
CA ILE A 99 17.48 3.11 -5.67
C ILE A 99 17.63 3.08 -4.16
N GLY A 100 16.53 2.88 -3.44
CA GLY A 100 16.46 2.85 -1.99
C GLY A 100 15.38 1.90 -1.47
N HIS A 101 15.55 1.48 -0.22
CA HIS A 101 14.65 0.52 0.41
C HIS A 101 14.53 0.74 1.93
N THR A 102 13.32 0.55 2.46
CA THR A 102 13.05 0.33 3.87
C THR A 102 12.52 -1.08 4.09
N ARG A 103 13.06 -1.78 5.09
CA ARG A 103 12.83 -3.21 5.29
C ARG A 103 12.05 -3.47 6.58
N TRP A 104 11.10 -4.38 6.47
CA TRP A 104 10.52 -5.15 7.57
C TRP A 104 11.03 -6.58 7.43
N ALA A 105 11.79 -7.07 8.40
CA ALA A 105 12.51 -8.33 8.27
C ALA A 105 11.57 -9.55 8.26
N THR A 106 11.65 -10.38 7.22
CA THR A 106 10.95 -11.69 7.12
C THR A 106 11.93 -12.86 7.21
N HIS A 107 13.05 -12.77 6.48
CA HIS A 107 14.15 -13.74 6.50
C HIS A 107 15.44 -13.09 7.02
N GLY A 108 16.05 -13.64 8.05
CA GLY A 108 17.27 -13.12 8.66
C GLY A 108 17.04 -11.89 9.56
N PRO A 109 17.89 -11.69 10.58
CA PRO A 109 17.74 -10.60 11.55
C PRO A 109 17.90 -9.21 10.90
N PRO A 110 17.37 -8.14 11.53
CA PRO A 110 17.47 -6.78 11.04
C PRO A 110 18.89 -6.22 11.21
N GLU A 111 19.78 -6.62 10.32
CA GLU A 111 21.19 -6.22 10.29
C GLU A 111 21.54 -5.55 8.95
N ALA A 112 22.57 -4.71 8.94
CA ALA A 112 23.02 -4.01 7.73
C ALA A 112 23.34 -4.96 6.54
N ARG A 113 23.83 -6.18 6.80
CA ARG A 113 24.07 -7.20 5.74
C ARG A 113 22.77 -7.71 5.11
N ASN A 114 21.68 -7.77 5.88
CA ASN A 114 20.37 -8.22 5.43
C ASN A 114 19.49 -7.07 4.90
N SER A 115 19.86 -5.80 5.16
CA SER A 115 19.22 -4.65 4.51
C SER A 115 19.41 -4.67 3.00
N HIS A 116 18.44 -4.11 2.29
CA HIS A 116 18.56 -3.86 0.86
C HIS A 116 19.17 -2.47 0.62
N PRO A 117 19.79 -2.19 -0.55
CA PRO A 117 19.92 -3.08 -1.72
C PRO A 117 20.86 -4.29 -1.51
N GLN A 118 20.49 -5.44 -2.10
CA GLN A 118 21.37 -6.61 -2.19
C GLN A 118 22.21 -6.55 -3.47
N ARG A 119 23.40 -7.15 -3.43
CA ARG A 119 24.41 -7.08 -4.50
C ARG A 119 24.85 -8.46 -4.98
N SER A 120 25.28 -8.54 -6.23
CA SER A 120 25.76 -9.80 -6.83
C SER A 120 27.11 -10.25 -6.26
N GLY A 121 27.98 -9.29 -5.93
CA GLY A 121 29.30 -9.49 -5.34
C GLY A 121 29.96 -8.16 -4.97
N GLU A 122 31.24 -8.20 -4.61
CA GLU A 122 31.99 -7.04 -4.07
C GLU A 122 32.05 -5.84 -5.03
N LYS A 123 31.98 -6.09 -6.35
CA LYS A 123 32.03 -5.06 -7.39
C LYS A 123 30.68 -4.41 -7.69
N ASN A 124 29.61 -4.81 -6.99
CA ASN A 124 28.25 -4.28 -7.19
C ASN A 124 27.77 -4.34 -8.66
N GLU A 125 28.11 -5.42 -9.38
CA GLU A 125 27.76 -5.56 -10.81
C GLU A 125 26.25 -5.63 -11.07
N PHE A 126 25.48 -6.12 -10.10
CA PHE A 126 24.02 -6.02 -10.10
C PHE A 126 23.57 -5.70 -8.68
N VAL A 127 22.72 -4.69 -8.56
CA VAL A 127 22.18 -4.20 -7.30
C VAL A 127 20.66 -4.20 -7.39
N VAL A 128 20.00 -4.79 -6.39
CA VAL A 128 18.56 -5.02 -6.40
C VAL A 128 17.93 -4.61 -5.07
N VAL A 129 16.78 -3.94 -5.15
CA VAL A 129 15.84 -3.79 -4.02
C VAL A 129 14.60 -4.65 -4.28
N HIS A 130 14.05 -5.22 -3.20
CA HIS A 130 12.98 -6.22 -3.28
C HIS A 130 11.93 -6.01 -2.19
N ASN A 131 10.66 -6.00 -2.58
CA ASN A 131 9.51 -6.16 -1.69
C ASN A 131 8.80 -7.47 -2.02
N GLY A 132 8.61 -8.34 -1.04
CA GLY A 132 7.95 -9.63 -1.23
C GLY A 132 8.76 -10.78 -0.66
N ILE A 133 8.48 -12.00 -1.14
CA ILE A 133 9.16 -13.24 -0.75
C ILE A 133 9.40 -14.07 -2.02
N ILE A 134 10.66 -14.48 -2.22
CA ILE A 134 11.03 -15.47 -3.23
C ILE A 134 10.89 -16.87 -2.64
N THR A 135 9.83 -17.59 -2.98
CA THR A 135 9.49 -18.87 -2.34
C THR A 135 10.45 -20.00 -2.70
N ASN A 136 11.11 -19.91 -3.87
CA ASN A 136 12.09 -20.88 -4.34
C ASN A 136 13.55 -20.41 -4.16
N TYR A 137 13.83 -19.53 -3.19
CA TYR A 137 15.19 -19.00 -2.98
C TYR A 137 16.20 -20.08 -2.56
N LEU A 138 15.80 -21.08 -1.77
CA LEU A 138 16.68 -22.17 -1.33
C LEU A 138 17.27 -22.96 -2.50
N PRO A 139 16.47 -23.55 -3.41
CA PRO A 139 17.03 -24.28 -4.56
C PRO A 139 17.87 -23.37 -5.48
N LEU A 140 17.51 -22.09 -5.64
CA LEU A 140 18.32 -21.12 -6.39
C LEU A 140 19.67 -20.86 -5.71
N LYS A 141 19.68 -20.69 -4.38
CA LYS A 141 20.88 -20.50 -3.58
C LYS A 141 21.83 -21.69 -3.71
N GLU A 142 21.33 -22.91 -3.57
CA GLU A 142 22.13 -24.13 -3.74
C GLU A 142 22.73 -24.25 -5.15
N MET A 143 21.94 -23.95 -6.18
CA MET A 143 22.41 -23.97 -7.57
C MET A 143 23.55 -22.96 -7.78
N LEU A 144 23.37 -21.72 -7.32
CA LEU A 144 24.37 -20.65 -7.46
C LEU A 144 25.64 -20.95 -6.66
N GLN A 145 25.53 -21.54 -5.47
CA GLN A 145 26.68 -22.00 -4.68
C GLN A 145 27.49 -23.08 -5.41
N ARG A 146 26.82 -24.05 -6.06
CA ARG A 146 27.50 -25.05 -6.91
C ARG A 146 28.19 -24.43 -8.12
N LYS A 147 27.72 -23.26 -8.58
CA LYS A 147 28.33 -22.45 -9.65
C LYS A 147 29.42 -21.50 -9.15
N GLY A 148 29.77 -21.55 -7.86
CA GLY A 148 30.89 -20.79 -7.29
C GLY A 148 30.53 -19.45 -6.67
N PHE A 149 29.24 -19.10 -6.56
CA PHE A 149 28.81 -17.87 -5.89
C PHE A 149 28.82 -18.04 -4.36
N THR A 150 29.41 -17.07 -3.66
CA THR A 150 29.34 -16.94 -2.20
C THR A 150 28.17 -16.06 -1.80
N PHE A 151 27.58 -16.28 -0.64
CA PHE A 151 26.47 -15.50 -0.09
C PHE A 151 26.90 -14.79 1.20
N GLU A 152 26.51 -13.52 1.35
CA GLU A 152 26.86 -12.65 2.49
C GLU A 152 25.68 -12.36 3.42
N SER A 153 24.45 -12.67 3.01
CA SER A 153 23.21 -12.43 3.75
C SER A 153 22.40 -13.70 3.98
N ASP A 154 21.43 -13.58 4.88
CA ASP A 154 20.45 -14.62 5.20
C ASP A 154 19.12 -14.40 4.44
N THR A 155 19.10 -13.42 3.53
CA THR A 155 17.88 -13.01 2.81
C THR A 155 17.62 -13.87 1.58
N ASP A 156 16.35 -14.07 1.29
CA ASP A 156 15.88 -14.61 0.01
C ASP A 156 16.28 -13.69 -1.16
N THR A 157 16.26 -12.36 -0.95
CA THR A 157 16.60 -11.34 -1.96
C THR A 157 17.97 -11.52 -2.60
N GLU A 158 19.00 -11.96 -1.86
CA GLU A 158 20.38 -12.02 -2.37
C GLU A 158 20.55 -13.01 -3.55
N VAL A 159 19.65 -14.00 -3.69
CA VAL A 159 19.68 -14.91 -4.86
C VAL A 159 19.42 -14.16 -6.16
N ILE A 160 18.68 -13.05 -6.12
CA ILE A 160 18.23 -12.30 -7.31
C ILE A 160 19.41 -11.61 -8.03
N PRO A 161 20.23 -10.75 -7.40
CA PRO A 161 21.36 -10.13 -8.09
C PRO A 161 22.44 -11.15 -8.47
N LYS A 162 22.61 -12.24 -7.71
CA LYS A 162 23.55 -13.33 -8.07
C LYS A 162 23.08 -14.12 -9.26
N LEU A 163 21.78 -14.40 -9.37
CA LEU A 163 21.17 -15.00 -10.55
C LEU A 163 21.30 -14.10 -11.77
N ALA A 164 21.08 -12.79 -11.63
CA ALA A 164 21.30 -11.82 -12.71
C ALA A 164 22.75 -11.85 -13.20
N LYS A 165 23.74 -11.90 -12.29
CA LYS A 165 25.15 -12.05 -12.67
C LYS A 165 25.42 -13.37 -13.39
N PHE A 166 24.95 -14.49 -12.84
CA PHE A 166 25.14 -15.81 -13.44
C PHE A 166 24.59 -15.88 -14.87
N LEU A 167 23.39 -15.35 -15.08
CA LEU A 167 22.75 -15.31 -16.41
C LEU A 167 23.49 -14.37 -17.36
N TYR A 168 23.92 -13.19 -16.90
CA TYR A 168 24.70 -12.24 -17.70
C TYR A 168 26.02 -12.88 -18.20
N ASP A 169 26.77 -13.50 -17.30
CA ASP A 169 28.04 -14.16 -17.62
C ASP A 169 27.80 -15.32 -18.61
N SER A 170 26.76 -16.15 -18.35
CA SER A 170 26.40 -17.28 -19.22
C SER A 170 25.95 -16.86 -20.62
N MET A 171 25.24 -15.74 -20.75
CA MET A 171 24.76 -15.24 -22.04
C MET A 171 25.88 -14.61 -22.86
N LYS A 172 26.83 -13.92 -22.21
CA LYS A 172 28.04 -13.41 -22.87
C LYS A 172 28.91 -14.51 -23.46
N GLU A 173 29.06 -15.63 -22.75
CA GLU A 173 29.86 -16.78 -23.20
C GLU A 173 29.26 -17.48 -24.44
N LYS A 174 27.93 -17.49 -24.59
CA LYS A 174 27.26 -18.16 -25.71
C LYS A 174 27.42 -17.47 -27.08
N GLY A 175 28.08 -16.31 -27.13
CA GLY A 175 28.50 -15.69 -28.40
C GLY A 175 27.35 -15.23 -29.30
N SER A 176 26.18 -14.91 -28.74
CA SER A 176 25.08 -14.32 -29.52
C SER A 176 25.54 -13.05 -30.23
N SER A 177 25.26 -12.95 -31.53
CA SER A 177 25.63 -11.83 -32.41
C SER A 177 24.98 -10.50 -32.04
N ARG A 178 24.05 -10.50 -31.08
CA ARG A 178 23.26 -9.35 -30.64
C ARG A 178 23.66 -8.94 -29.23
N GLU A 179 23.78 -7.65 -29.00
CA GLU A 179 24.04 -7.07 -27.68
C GLU A 179 22.87 -7.39 -26.73
N LEU A 180 23.18 -8.05 -25.61
CA LEU A 180 22.20 -8.43 -24.58
C LEU A 180 21.63 -7.17 -23.93
N THR A 181 20.31 -6.97 -23.98
CA THR A 181 19.70 -5.82 -23.31
C THR A 181 19.43 -6.09 -21.84
N PHE A 182 19.42 -5.04 -21.01
CA PHE A 182 19.16 -5.18 -19.57
C PHE A 182 17.79 -5.84 -19.31
N ARG A 183 16.78 -5.42 -20.08
CA ARG A 183 15.44 -6.01 -20.07
C ARG A 183 15.47 -7.53 -20.31
N GLN A 184 16.15 -8.00 -21.35
CA GLN A 184 16.23 -9.43 -21.66
C GLN A 184 16.79 -10.23 -20.49
N LEU A 185 17.89 -9.74 -19.89
CA LEU A 185 18.48 -10.36 -18.71
C LEU A 185 17.48 -10.47 -17.55
N VAL A 186 16.78 -9.38 -17.23
CA VAL A 186 15.85 -9.37 -16.09
C VAL A 186 14.62 -10.25 -16.35
N CYS A 187 14.15 -10.35 -17.60
CA CYS A 187 13.08 -11.28 -17.96
C CYS A 187 13.50 -12.74 -17.73
N GLU A 188 14.74 -13.11 -18.03
CA GLU A 188 15.28 -14.44 -17.73
C GLU A 188 15.45 -14.68 -16.24
N VAL A 189 15.82 -13.65 -15.46
CA VAL A 189 15.80 -13.73 -13.99
C VAL A 189 14.38 -14.03 -13.52
N MET A 190 13.38 -13.24 -13.94
CA MET A 190 11.98 -13.41 -13.55
C MET A 190 11.41 -14.78 -13.91
N LYS A 191 11.87 -15.40 -15.01
CA LYS A 191 11.49 -16.77 -15.42
C LYS A 191 11.76 -17.79 -14.31
N GLN A 192 12.86 -17.60 -13.56
CA GLN A 192 13.32 -18.52 -12.52
C GLN A 192 12.76 -18.19 -11.13
N LEU A 193 12.14 -17.02 -10.94
CA LEU A 193 11.63 -16.60 -9.64
C LEU A 193 10.20 -17.10 -9.41
N GLU A 194 9.98 -17.66 -8.22
CA GLU A 194 8.66 -17.99 -7.69
C GLU A 194 8.35 -17.14 -6.46
N GLY A 195 7.07 -16.98 -6.17
CA GLY A 195 6.58 -16.11 -5.09
C GLY A 195 6.01 -14.78 -5.58
N ALA A 196 5.99 -13.81 -4.68
CA ALA A 196 5.49 -12.46 -4.92
C ALA A 196 6.63 -11.47 -4.69
N TYR A 197 6.85 -10.54 -5.62
CA TYR A 197 7.96 -9.61 -5.59
C TYR A 197 7.64 -8.31 -6.34
N ALA A 198 8.23 -7.20 -5.90
CA ALA A 198 8.48 -6.01 -6.70
C ALA A 198 9.97 -5.71 -6.62
N LEU A 199 10.60 -5.49 -7.77
CA LEU A 199 12.06 -5.42 -7.92
C LEU A 199 12.45 -4.17 -8.69
N LEU A 200 13.54 -3.54 -8.28
CA LEU A 200 14.29 -2.60 -9.11
C LEU A 200 15.71 -3.11 -9.28
N PHE A 201 16.20 -3.12 -10.52
CA PHE A 201 17.55 -3.53 -10.88
C PHE A 201 18.37 -2.34 -11.35
N LYS A 202 19.61 -2.28 -10.89
CA LYS A 202 20.65 -1.34 -11.32
C LYS A 202 21.95 -2.09 -11.61
N SER A 203 22.68 -1.68 -12.64
CA SER A 203 23.97 -2.30 -13.00
C SER A 203 24.91 -1.31 -13.69
N PRO A 204 26.23 -1.34 -13.41
CA PRO A 204 27.23 -0.60 -14.20
C PRO A 204 27.39 -1.13 -15.63
N HIS A 205 26.90 -2.34 -15.95
CA HIS A 205 26.88 -2.87 -17.31
C HIS A 205 25.84 -2.18 -18.21
N PHE A 206 24.85 -1.53 -17.60
CA PHE A 206 23.75 -0.82 -18.25
C PHE A 206 23.63 0.59 -17.63
N PRO A 207 24.64 1.47 -17.85
CA PRO A 207 24.74 2.75 -17.16
C PRO A 207 23.56 3.67 -17.51
N GLY A 208 22.94 4.26 -16.48
CA GLY A 208 21.79 5.17 -16.65
C GLY A 208 20.47 4.46 -16.95
N GLU A 209 20.46 3.14 -17.03
CA GLU A 209 19.25 2.33 -17.17
C GLU A 209 18.74 1.82 -15.81
N LEU A 210 17.42 1.60 -15.74
CA LEU A 210 16.75 0.95 -14.62
C LEU A 210 15.70 -0.02 -15.15
N ILE A 211 15.67 -1.23 -14.60
CA ILE A 211 14.55 -2.15 -14.81
C ILE A 211 13.72 -2.22 -13.54
N ALA A 212 12.41 -2.02 -13.67
CA ALA A 212 11.42 -2.19 -12.63
C ALA A 212 10.45 -3.29 -13.03
N CYS A 213 10.24 -4.29 -12.17
CA CYS A 213 9.29 -5.36 -12.46
C CYS A 213 8.55 -5.82 -11.22
N LYS A 214 7.37 -6.42 -11.38
CA LYS A 214 6.57 -6.89 -10.25
C LYS A 214 5.68 -8.08 -10.56
N ARG A 215 5.33 -8.81 -9.50
CA ARG A 215 4.32 -9.87 -9.44
C ARG A 215 3.80 -9.99 -8.02
N GLY A 216 2.55 -9.69 -7.76
CA GLY A 216 1.95 -9.83 -6.43
C GLY A 216 2.40 -8.81 -5.37
N SER A 217 3.27 -7.85 -5.71
CA SER A 217 3.59 -6.68 -4.85
C SER A 217 3.35 -5.38 -5.62
N PRO A 218 2.88 -4.29 -4.98
CA PRO A 218 2.69 -3.00 -5.63
C PRO A 218 3.99 -2.37 -6.13
N LEU A 219 3.93 -1.74 -7.30
CA LEU A 219 5.01 -0.92 -7.86
C LEU A 219 4.40 0.14 -8.81
N ILE A 220 4.77 1.39 -8.60
CA ILE A 220 4.18 2.57 -9.24
C ILE A 220 5.31 3.39 -9.85
N MET A 221 5.11 3.89 -11.07
CA MET A 221 6.02 4.81 -11.74
C MET A 221 5.41 6.21 -11.80
N GLY A 222 6.06 7.19 -11.20
CA GLY A 222 5.76 8.62 -11.35
C GLY A 222 6.61 9.24 -12.46
N ILE A 223 5.99 10.10 -13.26
CA ILE A 223 6.65 10.82 -14.36
C ILE A 223 6.55 12.31 -14.09
N LYS A 224 7.68 13.01 -14.17
CA LYS A 224 7.73 14.46 -14.07
C LYS A 224 8.52 15.04 -15.24
N GLU A 225 7.78 15.65 -16.14
CA GLU A 225 8.35 16.53 -17.15
C GLU A 225 8.69 17.88 -16.48
N PRO A 226 9.82 18.52 -16.82
CA PRO A 226 10.15 19.85 -16.36
C PRO A 226 9.01 20.80 -16.75
N SER A 227 8.50 21.56 -15.79
CA SER A 227 7.53 22.63 -16.04
C SER A 227 8.09 23.61 -17.09
N ASP A 228 7.29 23.95 -18.10
CA ASP A 228 7.58 24.90 -19.20
C ASP A 228 8.44 26.10 -18.72
N GLY A 229 9.75 25.95 -18.82
CA GLY A 229 10.71 27.04 -18.91
C GLY A 229 11.05 27.23 -20.38
N PRO A 230 11.38 28.46 -20.84
CA PRO A 230 11.66 28.70 -22.24
C PRO A 230 12.80 27.78 -22.68
N ARG A 231 12.52 26.95 -23.69
CA ARG A 231 13.51 26.07 -24.31
C ARG A 231 14.72 26.93 -24.69
N PRO A 232 15.92 26.66 -24.17
CA PRO A 232 17.08 27.43 -24.55
C PRO A 232 17.38 27.13 -26.03
N PHE A 233 17.18 28.15 -26.87
CA PHE A 233 17.65 28.27 -28.25
C PHE A 233 17.17 27.20 -29.24
N SER A 234 16.11 27.52 -29.99
CA SER A 234 16.00 27.09 -31.39
C SER A 234 16.44 28.26 -32.27
N ASP A 235 17.76 28.38 -32.51
CA ASP A 235 18.24 29.19 -33.63
C ASP A 235 17.96 28.41 -34.94
N PRO A 236 17.41 29.02 -36.00
CA PRO A 236 16.92 28.28 -37.17
C PRO A 236 18.01 27.78 -38.13
N GLU A 237 19.28 28.08 -37.89
CA GLU A 237 20.36 27.82 -38.84
C GLU A 237 21.65 27.42 -38.10
N GLU A 238 21.82 26.15 -37.74
CA GLU A 238 23.15 25.50 -37.63
C GLU A 238 23.00 23.95 -37.59
N PRO A 239 24.05 23.19 -38.00
CA PRO A 239 23.91 21.90 -38.66
C PRO A 239 23.67 20.73 -37.69
N GLN A 240 22.95 19.71 -38.18
CA GLN A 240 22.67 18.47 -37.45
C GLN A 240 23.94 17.83 -36.85
N PRO A 241 23.95 17.45 -35.56
CA PRO A 241 24.93 16.52 -35.05
C PRO A 241 24.49 15.07 -35.32
N PHE A 242 25.38 14.38 -36.04
CA PHE A 242 25.66 12.94 -36.20
C PHE A 242 24.55 11.89 -36.07
N PRO A 243 24.48 10.93 -37.02
CA PRO A 243 23.56 9.80 -36.91
C PRO A 243 24.06 8.85 -35.82
N ALA A 244 23.28 8.66 -34.76
CA ALA A 244 23.38 7.45 -33.96
C ALA A 244 23.08 6.27 -34.92
N ALA A 245 24.12 5.51 -35.25
CA ALA A 245 24.01 4.30 -36.05
C ALA A 245 22.95 3.39 -35.44
N GLY A 246 22.03 2.94 -36.29
CA GLY A 246 20.72 2.48 -35.87
C GLY A 246 20.72 1.23 -35.01
N PHE A 247 19.74 1.13 -34.11
CA PHE A 247 18.96 -0.08 -33.88
C PHE A 247 17.75 0.11 -32.94
N PHE A 248 17.05 1.26 -32.94
CA PHE A 248 15.75 1.37 -32.25
C PHE A 248 14.81 2.27 -33.05
N LYS A 249 14.00 1.68 -33.92
CA LYS A 249 12.92 2.40 -34.63
C LYS A 249 11.56 1.71 -34.57
N GLU A 250 11.42 0.64 -33.81
CA GLU A 250 10.13 0.02 -33.57
C GLU A 250 9.89 -0.03 -32.07
N VAL A 251 8.72 0.49 -31.68
CA VAL A 251 8.19 0.52 -30.31
C VAL A 251 8.67 1.71 -29.45
N ALA A 252 8.36 2.92 -29.88
CA ALA A 252 8.05 4.00 -28.94
C ALA A 252 6.53 3.98 -28.73
N SER A 253 6.06 3.47 -27.58
CA SER A 253 4.75 3.89 -27.07
C SER A 253 4.82 5.41 -26.86
N LYS A 254 3.79 6.15 -27.30
CA LYS A 254 3.76 7.63 -27.33
C LYS A 254 4.43 8.25 -26.09
N GLY A 255 5.61 8.82 -26.28
CA GLY A 255 6.42 9.41 -25.21
C GLY A 255 7.89 9.60 -25.56
N THR A 256 8.23 9.94 -26.81
CA THR A 256 9.57 10.44 -27.12
C THR A 256 9.68 11.89 -26.61
N THR A 257 9.85 12.08 -25.32
CA THR A 257 10.29 13.36 -24.78
C THR A 257 11.77 13.49 -25.07
N GLN A 258 12.15 14.15 -26.16
CA GLN A 258 13.53 14.55 -26.46
C GLN A 258 14.03 15.67 -25.51
N GLY A 259 13.70 15.59 -24.23
CA GLY A 259 13.94 16.64 -23.26
C GLY A 259 14.28 16.10 -21.88
N PRO A 260 14.72 16.98 -20.96
CA PRO A 260 14.99 16.59 -19.58
C PRO A 260 13.74 15.96 -18.95
N ILE A 261 13.90 14.90 -18.16
CA ILE A 261 12.80 14.18 -17.52
C ILE A 261 13.26 13.56 -16.20
N GLU A 262 12.35 13.49 -15.24
CA GLU A 262 12.56 12.79 -13.96
C GLU A 262 11.54 11.65 -13.82
N PHE A 263 12.03 10.47 -13.42
CA PHE A 263 11.19 9.33 -13.08
C PHE A 263 11.33 8.99 -11.61
N TYR A 264 10.25 8.47 -11.04
CA TYR A 264 10.17 8.03 -9.66
C TYR A 264 9.57 6.63 -9.65
N PHE A 265 10.20 5.66 -8.99
CA PHE A 265 9.53 4.40 -8.69
C PHE A 265 9.25 4.32 -7.21
N ALA A 266 8.06 3.85 -6.84
CA ALA A 266 7.75 3.57 -5.45
C ALA A 266 6.79 2.40 -5.30
N SER A 267 6.89 1.70 -4.16
CA SER A 267 5.87 0.71 -3.78
C SER A 267 4.59 1.34 -3.22
N ASP A 268 4.58 2.65 -2.99
CA ASP A 268 3.41 3.41 -2.53
C ASP A 268 3.42 4.85 -3.09
N SER A 269 2.24 5.39 -3.38
CA SER A 269 2.09 6.71 -3.96
C SER A 269 2.48 7.85 -3.01
N SER A 270 2.53 7.61 -1.69
CA SER A 270 2.96 8.62 -0.70
C SER A 270 4.37 9.15 -0.96
N ALA A 271 5.25 8.34 -1.56
CA ALA A 271 6.61 8.75 -1.89
C ALA A 271 6.71 9.50 -3.23
N ILE A 272 5.67 9.45 -4.07
CA ILE A 272 5.67 10.07 -5.41
C ILE A 272 4.95 11.42 -5.40
N ILE A 273 3.90 11.57 -4.57
CA ILE A 273 2.93 12.67 -4.69
C ILE A 273 3.54 14.07 -4.53
N GLU A 274 4.63 14.21 -3.76
CA GLU A 274 5.34 15.49 -3.62
C GLU A 274 6.15 15.89 -4.85
N HIS A 275 6.36 14.96 -5.78
CA HIS A 275 7.10 15.17 -7.02
C HIS A 275 6.18 15.31 -8.23
N THR A 276 5.16 14.45 -8.33
CA THR A 276 4.23 14.44 -9.46
C THR A 276 2.91 13.76 -9.06
N LYS A 277 1.81 14.20 -9.69
CA LYS A 277 0.51 13.53 -9.61
C LYS A 277 0.30 12.53 -10.76
N THR A 278 1.14 12.59 -11.80
CA THR A 278 1.03 11.71 -12.96
C THR A 278 1.76 10.41 -12.68
N VAL A 279 1.01 9.33 -12.55
CA VAL A 279 1.54 8.00 -12.24
C VAL A 279 1.05 6.94 -13.20
N LEU A 280 1.80 5.87 -13.29
CA LEU A 280 1.52 4.72 -14.12
C LEU A 280 1.69 3.47 -13.24
N MET A 281 0.60 2.73 -13.08
CA MET A 281 0.54 1.54 -12.21
C MET A 281 1.00 0.32 -12.98
N LEU A 282 1.99 -0.40 -12.47
CA LEU A 282 2.44 -1.65 -13.07
C LEU A 282 1.51 -2.81 -12.66
N GLU A 283 1.28 -3.74 -13.58
CA GLU A 283 0.55 -4.98 -13.33
C GLU A 283 1.50 -6.16 -13.12
N ASP A 284 0.95 -7.31 -12.75
CA ASP A 284 1.75 -8.52 -12.56
C ASP A 284 2.40 -8.94 -13.89
N ASP A 285 3.66 -9.36 -13.79
CA ASP A 285 4.56 -9.73 -14.88
C ASP A 285 4.89 -8.57 -15.85
N ASP A 286 4.59 -7.33 -15.49
CA ASP A 286 5.11 -6.15 -16.18
C ASP A 286 6.60 -5.91 -15.85
N VAL A 287 7.32 -5.47 -16.88
CA VAL A 287 8.73 -5.07 -16.87
C VAL A 287 8.82 -3.69 -17.50
N ALA A 288 8.97 -2.66 -16.66
CA ALA A 288 9.26 -1.31 -17.09
C ALA A 288 10.77 -1.13 -17.26
N HIS A 289 11.17 -0.71 -18.45
CA HIS A 289 12.57 -0.45 -18.81
C HIS A 289 12.73 1.04 -19.08
N LEU A 290 13.61 1.69 -18.31
CA LEU A 290 14.03 3.07 -18.53
C LEU A 290 15.40 3.06 -19.21
N SER A 291 15.48 3.70 -20.36
CA SER A 291 16.71 3.85 -21.15
C SER A 291 16.64 5.14 -21.98
N ASP A 292 17.76 5.86 -22.09
CA ASP A 292 17.92 7.03 -22.94
C ASP A 292 16.84 8.12 -22.77
N GLY A 293 16.37 8.32 -21.53
CA GLY A 293 15.34 9.32 -21.21
C GLY A 293 13.94 8.93 -21.64
N THR A 294 13.74 7.68 -22.04
CA THR A 294 12.45 7.11 -22.40
C THR A 294 12.11 5.93 -21.49
N TYR A 295 10.86 5.50 -21.52
CA TYR A 295 10.42 4.29 -20.85
C TYR A 295 9.56 3.44 -21.79
N ALA A 296 9.64 2.13 -21.62
CA ALA A 296 8.72 1.18 -22.24
C ALA A 296 8.28 0.15 -21.20
N VAL A 297 7.03 -0.30 -21.29
CA VAL A 297 6.50 -1.37 -20.45
C VAL A 297 6.27 -2.60 -21.30
N TYR A 298 6.81 -3.72 -20.84
CA TYR A 298 6.67 -5.03 -21.46
C TYR A 298 5.94 -5.96 -20.51
N ARG A 299 5.21 -6.93 -21.04
CA ARG A 299 4.62 -8.02 -20.29
C ARG A 299 5.31 -9.33 -20.62
N LEU A 300 5.74 -10.06 -19.59
CA LEU A 300 6.34 -11.37 -19.73
C LEU A 300 5.28 -12.41 -20.10
N GLN A 301 5.52 -13.20 -21.15
CA GLN A 301 4.70 -14.36 -21.48
C GLN A 301 5.37 -15.64 -20.98
N ARG A 302 4.96 -16.08 -19.78
CA ARG A 302 5.54 -17.28 -19.15
C ARG A 302 5.26 -18.53 -20.00
N GLY A 303 6.30 -19.31 -20.27
CA GLY A 303 6.21 -20.56 -21.00
C GLY A 303 6.32 -20.43 -22.53
N GLU A 304 6.41 -19.20 -23.05
CA GLU A 304 6.69 -18.93 -24.46
C GLU A 304 8.13 -18.44 -24.63
N GLU A 305 8.83 -19.03 -25.59
CA GLU A 305 10.17 -18.60 -25.99
C GLU A 305 10.13 -17.95 -27.37
N ASP A 306 10.96 -16.94 -27.57
CA ASP A 306 11.18 -16.35 -28.87
C ASP A 306 12.04 -17.28 -29.75
N SER A 307 12.28 -16.87 -31.00
CA SER A 307 13.09 -17.64 -31.95
C SER A 307 14.53 -17.91 -31.49
N GLU A 308 15.01 -17.18 -30.49
CA GLU A 308 16.36 -17.30 -29.92
C GLU A 308 16.36 -18.08 -28.58
N GLY A 309 15.20 -18.55 -28.10
CA GLY A 309 15.07 -19.30 -26.86
C GLY A 309 14.96 -18.44 -25.60
N TYR A 310 14.80 -17.12 -25.73
CA TYR A 310 14.55 -16.22 -24.60
C TYR A 310 13.06 -16.08 -24.30
N VAL A 311 12.69 -15.70 -23.09
CA VAL A 311 11.28 -15.50 -22.72
C VAL A 311 10.66 -14.40 -23.57
N ARG A 312 9.55 -14.77 -24.23
CA ARG A 312 8.79 -13.86 -25.07
C ARG A 312 8.19 -12.72 -24.25
N GLN A 313 8.23 -11.53 -24.83
CA GLN A 313 7.76 -10.29 -24.22
C GLN A 313 6.91 -9.54 -25.24
N GLU A 314 5.84 -8.94 -24.76
CA GLU A 314 4.99 -8.07 -25.58
C GLU A 314 4.97 -6.67 -24.99
N THR A 315 5.10 -5.66 -25.82
CA THR A 315 4.92 -4.28 -25.39
C THR A 315 3.47 -4.06 -24.99
N VAL A 316 3.25 -3.48 -23.81
CA VAL A 316 1.93 -3.15 -23.31
C VAL A 316 1.83 -1.67 -23.01
N GLU A 317 0.70 -1.06 -23.35
CA GLU A 317 0.40 0.31 -22.97
C GLU A 317 -0.28 0.33 -21.60
N ARG A 318 0.19 1.24 -20.73
CA ARG A 318 -0.42 1.52 -19.44
C ARG A 318 -0.92 2.95 -19.43
N ILE A 319 -2.16 3.12 -18.97
CA ILE A 319 -2.81 4.42 -18.90
C ILE A 319 -2.23 5.19 -17.71
N SER A 320 -1.71 6.39 -17.97
CA SER A 320 -1.33 7.31 -16.90
C SER A 320 -2.58 7.79 -16.16
N GLN A 321 -2.47 7.86 -14.84
CA GLN A 321 -3.52 8.28 -13.94
C GLN A 321 -3.05 9.49 -13.15
N THR A 322 -3.97 10.41 -12.86
CA THR A 322 -3.72 11.52 -11.95
C THR A 322 -4.12 11.10 -10.55
N LEU A 323 -3.17 11.14 -9.61
CA LEU A 323 -3.44 10.92 -8.20
C LEU A 323 -4.35 12.03 -7.65
N GLU A 324 -5.44 11.64 -7.01
CA GLU A 324 -6.32 12.54 -6.24
C GLU A 324 -5.80 12.79 -4.81
N LEU A 325 -4.68 12.16 -4.44
CA LEU A 325 -4.03 12.32 -3.14
C LEU A 325 -3.42 13.72 -3.04
N GLU A 326 -3.64 14.41 -1.92
CA GLU A 326 -2.98 15.69 -1.64
C GLU A 326 -1.85 15.51 -0.63
N LEU A 327 -0.82 16.36 -0.70
CA LEU A 327 0.38 16.24 0.13
C LEU A 327 0.04 16.37 1.62
N GLU A 328 -0.90 17.23 1.99
CA GLU A 328 -1.35 17.44 3.36
C GLU A 328 -1.90 16.16 4.00
N GLN A 329 -2.47 15.25 3.19
CA GLN A 329 -3.04 13.99 3.69
C GLN A 329 -1.96 13.05 4.23
N ILE A 330 -0.72 13.15 3.75
CA ILE A 330 0.42 12.34 4.18
C ILE A 330 1.41 13.10 5.09
N MET A 331 1.04 14.30 5.53
CA MET A 331 1.80 15.10 6.50
C MET A 331 1.14 15.01 7.87
N LYS A 332 1.90 15.21 8.95
CA LYS A 332 1.34 15.27 10.31
C LYS A 332 0.61 16.58 10.60
N GLY A 333 0.95 17.66 9.89
CA GLY A 333 0.40 18.98 10.13
C GLY A 333 0.72 19.47 11.55
N GLU A 334 -0.33 19.82 12.29
CA GLU A 334 -0.28 20.33 13.66
C GLU A 334 -0.26 19.23 14.75
N TYR A 335 -0.27 17.95 14.36
CA TYR A 335 -0.26 16.82 15.29
C TYR A 335 1.14 16.21 15.47
N ASP A 336 1.40 15.61 16.63
CA ASP A 336 2.69 14.96 16.92
C ASP A 336 2.82 13.59 16.25
N HIS A 337 1.69 12.89 16.07
CA HIS A 337 1.62 11.54 15.54
C HIS A 337 0.57 11.42 14.42
N PHE A 338 0.85 10.57 13.43
CA PHE A 338 -0.14 10.25 12.38
C PHE A 338 -1.41 9.63 12.95
N MET A 339 -1.29 8.69 13.89
CA MET A 339 -2.46 8.09 14.55
C MET A 339 -3.33 9.15 15.24
N GLN A 340 -2.72 10.15 15.90
CA GLN A 340 -3.46 11.26 16.50
C GLN A 340 -4.18 12.08 15.43
N LYS A 341 -3.47 12.53 14.38
CA LYS A 341 -4.09 13.22 13.23
C LYS A 341 -5.27 12.43 12.68
N GLU A 342 -5.10 11.14 12.43
CA GLU A 342 -6.09 10.28 11.81
C GLU A 342 -7.31 10.05 12.70
N ILE A 343 -7.14 9.97 14.03
CA ILE A 343 -8.24 9.95 15.00
C ILE A 343 -9.05 11.25 14.93
N TYR A 344 -8.37 12.41 14.92
CA TYR A 344 -9.03 13.72 14.90
C TYR A 344 -9.59 14.08 13.51
N GLU A 345 -9.10 13.48 12.43
CA GLU A 345 -9.64 13.60 11.08
C GLU A 345 -10.93 12.80 10.86
N GLN A 346 -11.33 11.93 11.79
CA GLN A 346 -12.50 11.05 11.63
C GLN A 346 -13.79 11.77 11.22
N PRO A 347 -14.18 12.92 11.79
CA PRO A 347 -15.36 13.66 11.34
C PRO A 347 -15.32 14.00 9.84
N ASN A 348 -14.16 14.44 9.33
CA ASN A 348 -13.99 14.75 7.91
C ASN A 348 -13.94 13.48 7.07
N SER A 349 -13.16 12.47 7.46
CA SER A 349 -13.07 11.21 6.71
C SER A 349 -14.43 10.51 6.55
N ILE A 350 -15.28 10.54 7.59
CA ILE A 350 -16.67 10.03 7.54
C ILE A 350 -17.50 10.85 6.54
N GLN A 351 -17.38 12.19 6.53
CA GLN A 351 -18.03 13.02 5.52
C GLN A 351 -17.54 12.69 4.10
N GLN A 352 -16.23 12.50 3.90
CA GLN A 352 -15.67 12.11 2.60
C GLN A 352 -16.16 10.72 2.15
N THR A 353 -16.32 9.78 3.08
CA THR A 353 -16.92 8.47 2.82
C THR A 353 -18.37 8.61 2.34
N MET A 354 -19.12 9.61 2.80
CA MET A 354 -20.52 9.84 2.39
C MET A 354 -20.66 10.76 1.17
N ARG A 355 -19.59 11.46 0.77
CA ARG A 355 -19.61 12.50 -0.27
C ARG A 355 -20.11 11.96 -1.61
N GLY A 356 -21.13 12.62 -2.15
CA GLY A 356 -21.78 12.25 -3.41
C GLY A 356 -22.64 10.98 -3.36
N ARG A 357 -22.73 10.33 -2.19
CA ARG A 357 -23.41 9.03 -2.00
C ARG A 357 -24.72 9.14 -1.24
N ILE A 358 -24.92 10.20 -0.46
CA ILE A 358 -26.22 10.50 0.18
C ILE A 358 -26.92 11.58 -0.63
N LYS A 359 -28.18 11.34 -1.01
CA LYS A 359 -29.03 12.31 -1.72
C LYS A 359 -30.39 12.40 -1.06
N PHE A 360 -31.00 13.58 -1.06
CA PHE A 360 -32.38 13.77 -0.64
C PHE A 360 -33.21 14.29 -1.81
N ASP A 361 -34.45 13.80 -1.94
CA ASP A 361 -35.32 14.24 -3.03
C ASP A 361 -35.62 15.74 -2.90
N GLY A 362 -35.44 16.48 -4.01
CA GLY A 362 -35.57 17.93 -4.04
C GLY A 362 -34.37 18.71 -3.49
N LEU A 363 -33.32 18.03 -3.00
CA LEU A 363 -32.08 18.65 -2.50
C LEU A 363 -30.87 18.17 -3.33
N ASN A 364 -30.33 19.06 -4.16
CA ASN A 364 -29.09 18.81 -4.94
C ASN A 364 -27.89 19.50 -4.27
N GLU A 365 -27.66 19.18 -3.01
CA GLU A 365 -26.60 19.78 -2.19
C GLU A 365 -25.49 18.77 -1.90
N ASP A 366 -24.29 19.27 -1.60
CA ASP A 366 -23.18 18.42 -1.16
C ASP A 366 -23.41 17.91 0.27
N VAL A 367 -22.67 16.86 0.65
CA VAL A 367 -22.85 16.22 1.95
C VAL A 367 -22.52 17.15 3.14
N GLY A 368 -21.60 18.11 2.97
CA GLY A 368 -21.27 19.07 4.02
C GLY A 368 -22.47 19.98 4.31
N THR A 369 -23.08 20.53 3.27
CA THR A 369 -24.33 21.30 3.38
C THR A 369 -25.46 20.47 4.00
N LEU A 370 -25.62 19.21 3.59
CA LEU A 370 -26.63 18.31 4.17
C LEU A 370 -26.39 18.03 5.66
N VAL A 371 -25.13 17.85 6.07
CA VAL A 371 -24.76 17.69 7.49
C VAL A 371 -25.15 18.95 8.27
N GLU A 372 -24.78 20.14 7.79
CA GLU A 372 -25.15 21.41 8.45
C GLU A 372 -26.66 21.58 8.59
N ARG A 373 -27.42 21.34 7.51
CA ARG A 373 -28.88 21.40 7.52
C ARG A 373 -29.50 20.39 8.48
N SER A 374 -28.96 19.16 8.52
CA SER A 374 -29.41 18.13 9.46
C SER A 374 -29.22 18.56 10.91
N LEU A 375 -28.07 19.17 11.24
CA LEU A 375 -27.78 19.67 12.58
C LEU A 375 -28.67 20.85 12.99
N ARG A 376 -29.09 21.68 12.03
CA ARG A 376 -30.04 22.78 12.26
C ARG A 376 -31.51 22.33 12.26
N GLY A 377 -31.80 21.07 11.95
CA GLY A 377 -33.17 20.56 11.81
C GLY A 377 -33.89 21.06 10.54
N GLU A 378 -33.13 21.46 9.52
CA GLU A 378 -33.64 22.04 8.26
C GLU A 378 -33.93 20.99 7.18
N ILE A 379 -33.67 19.70 7.47
CA ILE A 379 -34.12 18.57 6.65
C ILE A 379 -35.43 18.09 7.26
N SER A 380 -36.54 18.24 6.53
CA SER A 380 -37.85 17.81 7.01
C SER A 380 -37.91 16.30 7.23
N ASP A 381 -38.73 15.86 8.18
CA ASP A 381 -38.94 14.43 8.46
C ASP A 381 -39.60 13.69 7.28
N ASP A 382 -40.27 14.42 6.39
CA ASP A 382 -40.87 13.90 5.16
C ASP A 382 -39.87 13.82 3.99
N ALA A 383 -38.69 14.44 4.11
CA ALA A 383 -37.68 14.41 3.05
C ALA A 383 -37.10 12.99 2.91
N HIS A 384 -37.25 12.41 1.73
CA HIS A 384 -36.79 11.06 1.45
C HIS A 384 -35.31 11.06 1.06
N GLY A 385 -34.48 10.39 1.87
CA GLY A 385 -33.07 10.17 1.61
C GLY A 385 -32.82 8.86 0.86
N ARG A 386 -31.88 8.85 -0.07
CA ARG A 386 -31.42 7.68 -0.80
C ARG A 386 -29.90 7.61 -0.83
N ILE A 387 -29.39 6.38 -0.81
CA ILE A 387 -27.97 6.07 -0.97
C ILE A 387 -27.68 5.70 -2.43
N VAL A 388 -26.62 6.27 -2.99
CA VAL A 388 -26.13 6.01 -4.34
C VAL A 388 -24.68 5.56 -4.26
N LEU A 389 -24.45 4.26 -4.43
CA LEU A 389 -23.11 3.67 -4.53
C LEU A 389 -22.92 3.15 -5.94
N GLY A 390 -22.36 3.96 -6.85
CA GLY A 390 -22.23 3.59 -8.28
C GLY A 390 -21.56 2.23 -8.50
N GLY A 391 -20.52 1.92 -7.70
CA GLY A 391 -19.80 0.65 -7.78
C GLY A 391 -20.58 -0.58 -7.28
N ILE A 392 -21.70 -0.41 -6.57
CA ILE A 392 -22.51 -1.49 -5.99
C ILE A 392 -23.89 -1.58 -6.64
N GLN A 393 -24.51 -0.43 -6.95
CA GLN A 393 -25.91 -0.32 -7.34
C GLN A 393 -26.26 -1.16 -8.58
N GLN A 394 -25.35 -1.23 -9.56
CA GLN A 394 -25.53 -2.04 -10.76
C GLN A 394 -25.56 -3.55 -10.49
N TYR A 395 -25.03 -3.99 -9.34
CA TYR A 395 -24.96 -5.40 -8.92
C TYR A 395 -25.85 -5.73 -7.73
N ALA A 396 -26.63 -4.76 -7.22
CA ALA A 396 -27.46 -4.96 -6.03
C ALA A 396 -28.41 -6.15 -6.17
N GLN A 397 -29.05 -6.32 -7.33
CA GLN A 397 -29.92 -7.47 -7.60
C GLN A 397 -29.17 -8.81 -7.60
N THR A 398 -27.93 -8.84 -8.07
CA THR A 398 -27.09 -10.05 -8.03
C THR A 398 -26.78 -10.43 -6.59
N ILE A 399 -26.36 -9.44 -5.79
CA ILE A 399 -26.05 -9.64 -4.37
C ILE A 399 -27.30 -10.10 -3.61
N CYS A 400 -28.46 -9.45 -3.81
CA CYS A 400 -29.70 -9.81 -3.13
C CYS A 400 -30.29 -11.18 -3.55
N ARG A 401 -29.83 -11.78 -4.64
CA ARG A 401 -30.18 -13.16 -5.04
C ARG A 401 -29.31 -14.21 -4.38
N SER A 402 -28.24 -13.81 -3.70
CA SER A 402 -27.34 -14.72 -3.01
C SER A 402 -28.02 -15.35 -1.80
N ARG A 403 -27.68 -16.60 -1.49
CA ARG A 403 -28.22 -17.31 -0.32
C ARG A 403 -27.50 -16.98 0.98
N ARG A 404 -26.29 -16.44 0.87
CA ARG A 404 -25.44 -16.04 1.98
C ARG A 404 -24.46 -14.96 1.52
N ILE A 405 -24.14 -14.05 2.43
CA ILE A 405 -23.06 -13.07 2.27
C ILE A 405 -21.95 -13.46 3.26
N ILE A 406 -20.71 -13.50 2.79
CA ILE A 406 -19.53 -13.86 3.58
C ILE A 406 -18.64 -12.63 3.69
N PHE A 407 -18.44 -12.10 4.88
CA PHE A 407 -17.41 -11.08 5.12
C PHE A 407 -16.07 -11.75 5.38
N VAL A 408 -15.05 -11.35 4.61
CA VAL A 408 -13.69 -11.89 4.69
C VAL A 408 -12.71 -10.73 4.90
N ALA A 409 -11.95 -10.78 6.00
CA ALA A 409 -10.99 -9.73 6.35
C ALA A 409 -9.97 -10.21 7.40
N CYS A 410 -9.02 -9.34 7.75
CA CYS A 410 -8.07 -9.55 8.84
C CYS A 410 -8.07 -8.35 9.81
N GLY A 411 -7.75 -8.60 11.09
CA GLY A 411 -7.52 -7.57 12.11
C GLY A 411 -8.68 -6.57 12.26
N THR A 412 -8.37 -5.28 12.36
CA THR A 412 -9.37 -4.20 12.47
C THR A 412 -10.42 -4.21 11.35
N SER A 413 -10.07 -4.62 10.12
CA SER A 413 -11.06 -4.75 9.02
C SER A 413 -12.05 -5.89 9.26
N PHE A 414 -11.65 -6.96 9.96
CA PHE A 414 -12.57 -7.99 10.44
C PHE A 414 -13.48 -7.46 11.54
N HIS A 415 -12.98 -6.62 12.46
CA HIS A 415 -13.84 -5.97 13.45
C HIS A 415 -14.90 -5.06 12.81
N ALA A 416 -14.59 -4.39 11.70
CA ALA A 416 -15.59 -3.64 10.94
C ALA A 416 -16.70 -4.56 10.39
N ALA A 417 -16.35 -5.78 9.95
CA ALA A 417 -17.33 -6.78 9.55
C ALA A 417 -18.22 -7.24 10.73
N VAL A 418 -17.61 -7.48 11.90
CA VAL A 418 -18.34 -7.80 13.14
C VAL A 418 -19.31 -6.67 13.50
N ALA A 419 -18.88 -5.41 13.42
CA ALA A 419 -19.69 -4.24 13.72
C ALA A 419 -20.91 -4.10 12.78
N CYS A 420 -20.74 -4.48 11.51
CA CYS A 420 -21.79 -4.35 10.50
C CYS A 420 -22.67 -5.60 10.32
N ARG A 421 -22.31 -6.75 10.92
CA ARG A 421 -23.09 -7.99 10.78
C ARG A 421 -24.57 -7.79 11.11
N GLN A 422 -24.87 -7.18 12.26
CA GLN A 422 -26.25 -7.04 12.74
C GLN A 422 -27.11 -6.16 11.83
N ILE A 423 -26.58 -5.05 11.29
CA ILE A 423 -27.36 -4.17 10.41
C ILE A 423 -27.60 -4.83 9.04
N PHE A 424 -26.68 -5.67 8.56
CA PHE A 424 -26.89 -6.46 7.35
C PHE A 424 -27.97 -7.52 7.55
N GLU A 425 -27.91 -8.31 8.64
CA GLU A 425 -28.95 -9.29 8.97
C GLU A 425 -30.32 -8.61 9.13
N GLU A 426 -30.36 -7.42 9.75
CA GLU A 426 -31.59 -6.64 9.97
C GLU A 426 -32.21 -6.11 8.67
N LEU A 427 -31.40 -5.53 7.77
CA LEU A 427 -31.90 -4.81 6.60
C LEU A 427 -32.00 -5.68 5.35
N VAL A 428 -31.04 -6.58 5.15
CA VAL A 428 -30.89 -7.37 3.92
C VAL A 428 -31.58 -8.73 4.03
N GLU A 429 -31.72 -9.26 5.26
CA GLU A 429 -32.39 -10.54 5.54
C GLU A 429 -31.75 -11.75 4.83
N ILE A 430 -30.44 -11.65 4.52
CA ILE A 430 -29.60 -12.73 4.00
C ILE A 430 -28.64 -13.18 5.12
N PRO A 431 -28.42 -14.49 5.32
CA PRO A 431 -27.44 -15.01 6.27
C PRO A 431 -26.05 -14.40 6.07
N ILE A 432 -25.45 -13.89 7.15
CA ILE A 432 -24.10 -13.31 7.14
C ILE A 432 -23.12 -14.26 7.84
N SER A 433 -22.08 -14.70 7.13
CA SER A 433 -20.92 -15.38 7.72
C SER A 433 -19.78 -14.39 7.92
N LEU A 434 -19.00 -14.57 8.98
CA LEU A 434 -17.79 -13.81 9.26
C LEU A 434 -16.60 -14.75 9.23
N GLU A 435 -15.62 -14.47 8.40
CA GLU A 435 -14.43 -15.30 8.25
C GLU A 435 -13.17 -14.44 8.42
N LEU A 436 -12.27 -14.89 9.30
CA LEU A 436 -10.88 -14.44 9.25
C LEU A 436 -10.25 -15.06 8.00
N ALA A 437 -9.60 -14.25 7.17
CA ALA A 437 -9.16 -14.70 5.85
C ALA A 437 -8.18 -15.89 5.91
N SER A 438 -7.27 -15.91 6.89
CA SER A 438 -6.35 -17.01 7.11
C SER A 438 -7.07 -18.32 7.47
N ASP A 439 -7.98 -18.28 8.44
CA ASP A 439 -8.73 -19.45 8.90
C ASP A 439 -9.67 -20.02 7.81
N LEU A 440 -10.23 -19.16 6.95
CA LEU A 440 -10.98 -19.59 5.77
C LEU A 440 -10.12 -20.42 4.81
N LEU A 441 -8.89 -20.00 4.58
CA LEU A 441 -7.94 -20.69 3.70
C LEU A 441 -7.46 -21.99 4.34
N ASP A 442 -7.07 -21.95 5.63
CA ASP A 442 -6.55 -23.11 6.35
C ASP A 442 -7.56 -24.27 6.43
N ARG A 443 -8.85 -23.94 6.56
CA ARG A 443 -9.93 -24.92 6.60
C ARG A 443 -10.47 -25.31 5.24
N GLU A 444 -10.03 -24.66 4.17
CA GLU A 444 -10.64 -24.71 2.84
C GLU A 444 -12.18 -24.54 2.94
N GLY A 445 -12.61 -23.48 3.63
CA GLY A 445 -14.01 -23.30 3.99
C GLY A 445 -14.95 -23.25 2.76
N PRO A 446 -16.13 -23.89 2.82
CA PRO A 446 -16.97 -24.06 1.65
C PRO A 446 -17.57 -22.74 1.14
N ILE A 447 -17.28 -22.42 -0.12
CA ILE A 447 -17.82 -21.29 -0.88
C ILE A 447 -18.55 -21.83 -2.12
N PHE A 448 -19.73 -21.27 -2.40
CA PHE A 448 -20.62 -21.70 -3.48
C PHE A 448 -20.88 -20.57 -4.48
N ARG A 449 -21.42 -20.93 -5.65
CA ARG A 449 -21.73 -19.99 -6.73
C ARG A 449 -22.85 -18.99 -6.40
N ASP A 450 -23.70 -19.32 -5.44
CA ASP A 450 -24.78 -18.47 -4.95
C ASP A 450 -24.43 -17.74 -3.65
N ASP A 451 -23.14 -17.69 -3.30
CA ASP A 451 -22.61 -16.81 -2.27
C ASP A 451 -22.16 -15.47 -2.88
N THR A 452 -22.32 -14.40 -2.09
CA THR A 452 -21.55 -13.17 -2.28
C THR A 452 -20.46 -13.10 -1.22
N ALA A 453 -19.19 -12.99 -1.64
CA ALA A 453 -18.05 -12.79 -0.75
C ALA A 453 -17.60 -11.32 -0.78
N VAL A 454 -17.53 -10.69 0.39
CA VAL A 454 -17.18 -9.27 0.56
C VAL A 454 -15.83 -9.18 1.28
N PHE A 455 -14.84 -8.61 0.60
CA PHE A 455 -13.47 -8.49 1.05
C PHE A 455 -13.19 -7.09 1.57
N ILE A 456 -12.86 -6.96 2.84
CA ILE A 456 -12.65 -5.67 3.51
C ILE A 456 -11.17 -5.50 3.81
N SER A 457 -10.54 -4.49 3.19
CA SER A 457 -9.10 -4.24 3.37
C SER A 457 -8.78 -2.77 3.10
N GLN A 458 -8.20 -2.09 4.09
CA GLN A 458 -7.74 -0.71 3.93
C GLN A 458 -6.77 -0.59 2.74
N SER A 459 -5.72 -1.41 2.71
CA SER A 459 -4.66 -1.35 1.70
C SER A 459 -5.09 -1.97 0.37
N GLY A 460 -6.04 -2.91 0.41
CA GLY A 460 -6.40 -3.74 -0.73
C GLY A 460 -5.29 -4.70 -1.17
N GLU A 461 -4.26 -4.91 -0.33
CA GLU A 461 -3.06 -5.72 -0.61
C GLU A 461 -2.79 -6.76 0.50
N THR A 462 -3.68 -6.90 1.49
CA THR A 462 -3.54 -7.88 2.58
C THR A 462 -3.47 -9.30 2.01
N ALA A 463 -2.36 -10.01 2.23
CA ALA A 463 -2.06 -11.26 1.53
C ALA A 463 -3.16 -12.32 1.70
N ASP A 464 -3.52 -12.66 2.94
CA ASP A 464 -4.57 -13.67 3.21
C ASP A 464 -5.93 -13.27 2.63
N THR A 465 -6.27 -11.98 2.69
CA THR A 465 -7.54 -11.48 2.12
C THR A 465 -7.54 -11.57 0.59
N LEU A 466 -6.40 -11.31 -0.05
CA LEU A 466 -6.24 -11.43 -1.51
C LEU A 466 -6.25 -12.90 -1.95
N GLU A 467 -5.61 -13.81 -1.21
CA GLU A 467 -5.67 -15.25 -1.48
C GLU A 467 -7.09 -15.81 -1.24
N ALA A 468 -7.77 -15.38 -0.18
CA ALA A 468 -9.17 -15.73 0.04
C ALA A 468 -10.10 -15.22 -1.08
N LEU A 469 -9.80 -14.05 -1.66
CA LEU A 469 -10.49 -13.54 -2.84
C LEU A 469 -10.28 -14.45 -4.06
N LYS A 470 -9.03 -14.85 -4.34
CA LYS A 470 -8.74 -15.80 -5.43
C LYS A 470 -9.45 -17.13 -5.20
N TYR A 471 -9.45 -17.64 -3.98
CA TYR A 471 -10.15 -18.85 -3.58
C TYR A 471 -11.67 -18.75 -3.80
N ALA A 472 -12.31 -17.68 -3.32
CA ALA A 472 -13.74 -17.47 -3.50
C ALA A 472 -14.13 -17.36 -4.98
N ARG A 473 -13.32 -16.64 -5.76
CA ARG A 473 -13.52 -16.49 -7.21
C ARG A 473 -13.35 -17.81 -7.96
N ALA A 474 -12.37 -18.63 -7.58
CA ALA A 474 -12.19 -19.97 -8.15
C ALA A 474 -13.40 -20.89 -7.88
N ASN A 475 -14.07 -20.70 -6.73
CA ASN A 475 -15.31 -21.39 -6.39
C ASN A 475 -16.58 -20.74 -6.99
N GLY A 476 -16.43 -19.62 -7.70
CA GLY A 476 -17.48 -18.97 -8.48
C GLY A 476 -18.42 -18.07 -7.67
N ALA A 477 -18.05 -17.65 -6.46
CA ALA A 477 -18.79 -16.66 -5.70
C ALA A 477 -18.69 -15.26 -6.33
N PHE A 478 -19.73 -14.44 -6.14
CA PHE A 478 -19.71 -13.04 -6.55
C PHE A 478 -18.87 -12.23 -5.55
N CYS A 479 -17.84 -11.53 -6.02
CA CYS A 479 -16.81 -10.93 -5.17
C CYS A 479 -16.94 -9.40 -5.10
N VAL A 480 -17.03 -8.85 -3.90
CA VAL A 480 -17.18 -7.40 -3.64
C VAL A 480 -15.99 -6.88 -2.84
N GLY A 481 -15.37 -5.79 -3.28
CA GLY A 481 -14.23 -5.16 -2.58
C GLY A 481 -14.61 -3.89 -1.82
N ILE A 482 -14.28 -3.82 -0.53
CA ILE A 482 -14.39 -2.61 0.30
C ILE A 482 -12.99 -2.14 0.66
N THR A 483 -12.47 -1.14 -0.05
CA THR A 483 -11.04 -0.75 0.01
C THR A 483 -10.80 0.74 0.16
N ASN A 484 -9.61 1.13 0.66
CA ASN A 484 -9.19 2.53 0.76
C ASN A 484 -8.03 2.89 -0.19
N THR A 485 -7.62 1.98 -1.06
CA THR A 485 -6.57 2.22 -2.05
C THR A 485 -7.10 1.97 -3.45
N VAL A 486 -7.18 3.05 -4.24
CA VAL A 486 -7.61 2.99 -5.64
C VAL A 486 -6.63 2.15 -6.44
N GLY A 487 -7.16 1.24 -7.25
CA GLY A 487 -6.32 0.35 -8.07
C GLY A 487 -5.50 -0.67 -7.28
N SER A 488 -5.86 -0.96 -6.03
CA SER A 488 -5.25 -2.09 -5.29
C SER A 488 -5.60 -3.45 -5.92
N ALA A 489 -4.84 -4.49 -5.57
CA ALA A 489 -5.06 -5.85 -6.06
C ALA A 489 -6.48 -6.35 -5.79
N ILE A 490 -6.99 -6.19 -4.56
CA ILE A 490 -8.37 -6.56 -4.21
C ILE A 490 -9.37 -5.76 -5.05
N ALA A 491 -9.21 -4.43 -5.15
CA ALA A 491 -10.14 -3.58 -5.90
C ALA A 491 -10.23 -3.95 -7.40
N ARG A 492 -9.11 -4.38 -8.01
CA ARG A 492 -9.09 -4.84 -9.41
C ARG A 492 -9.65 -6.25 -9.60
N ALA A 493 -9.45 -7.13 -8.62
CA ALA A 493 -9.79 -8.54 -8.74
C ALA A 493 -11.24 -8.88 -8.33
N THR A 494 -11.93 -7.96 -7.67
CA THR A 494 -13.37 -8.09 -7.33
C THR A 494 -14.28 -7.72 -8.51
N ASP A 495 -15.47 -8.30 -8.56
CA ASP A 495 -16.48 -8.01 -9.61
C ASP A 495 -17.05 -6.60 -9.45
N CYS A 496 -17.18 -6.13 -8.21
CA CYS A 496 -17.61 -4.78 -7.89
C CYS A 496 -17.04 -4.30 -6.55
N GLY A 497 -17.27 -3.04 -6.17
CA GLY A 497 -16.71 -2.56 -4.92
C GLY A 497 -17.10 -1.14 -4.52
N CYS A 498 -16.67 -0.77 -3.32
CA CYS A 498 -16.84 0.57 -2.75
C CYS A 498 -15.49 1.05 -2.19
N HIS A 499 -14.99 2.15 -2.76
CA HIS A 499 -13.86 2.86 -2.18
C HIS A 499 -14.32 3.66 -0.96
N ILE A 500 -13.74 3.43 0.22
CA ILE A 500 -14.21 4.09 1.45
C ILE A 500 -13.85 5.58 1.50
N ASN A 501 -12.86 6.03 0.73
CA ASN A 501 -12.46 7.43 0.59
C ASN A 501 -12.13 8.13 1.93
N ALA A 502 -11.40 7.43 2.81
CA ALA A 502 -10.96 7.97 4.11
C ALA A 502 -9.71 8.88 4.00
N GLY A 503 -9.14 9.00 2.79
CA GLY A 503 -7.81 9.55 2.56
C GLY A 503 -6.70 8.57 2.96
N ALA A 504 -5.43 8.96 2.77
CA ALA A 504 -4.30 8.12 3.16
C ALA A 504 -4.28 7.89 4.68
N GLU A 505 -4.01 6.65 5.10
CA GLU A 505 -3.76 6.27 6.49
C GLU A 505 -2.29 5.81 6.56
N ILE A 506 -1.49 6.57 7.30
CA ILE A 506 -0.05 6.40 7.50
C ILE A 506 0.23 5.78 8.87
N GLY A 507 -0.64 6.01 9.87
CA GLY A 507 -0.57 5.29 11.13
C GLY A 507 -0.60 3.78 10.92
N VAL A 508 0.22 3.05 11.69
CA VAL A 508 0.27 1.58 11.63
C VAL A 508 -1.06 1.00 12.11
N ALA A 509 -1.53 1.47 13.27
CA ALA A 509 -2.81 1.09 13.83
C ALA A 509 -3.95 1.81 13.08
N SER A 510 -4.82 1.04 12.44
CA SER A 510 -5.97 1.61 11.71
C SER A 510 -6.95 2.32 12.64
N THR A 511 -7.48 3.48 12.21
CA THR A 511 -8.41 4.32 12.97
C THR A 511 -9.55 4.82 12.07
N LYS A 512 -9.29 5.84 11.23
CA LYS A 512 -10.28 6.39 10.30
C LYS A 512 -10.72 5.38 9.24
N ALA A 513 -9.86 4.46 8.83
CA ALA A 513 -10.30 3.42 7.90
C ALA A 513 -11.33 2.47 8.52
N TYR A 514 -11.23 2.14 9.81
CA TYR A 514 -12.25 1.35 10.53
C TYR A 514 -13.62 2.04 10.51
N THR A 515 -13.68 3.31 10.94
CA THR A 515 -14.95 4.04 10.99
C THR A 515 -15.53 4.28 9.60
N SER A 516 -14.70 4.60 8.61
CA SER A 516 -15.12 4.70 7.21
C SER A 516 -15.57 3.36 6.61
N GLN A 517 -14.96 2.23 6.99
CA GLN A 517 -15.44 0.89 6.59
C GLN A 517 -16.82 0.60 7.14
N VAL A 518 -17.07 0.89 8.43
CA VAL A 518 -18.39 0.73 9.06
C VAL A 518 -19.45 1.58 8.36
N VAL A 519 -19.14 2.85 8.03
CA VAL A 519 -20.04 3.74 7.28
C VAL A 519 -20.29 3.23 5.86
N ALA A 520 -19.25 2.80 5.14
CA ALA A 520 -19.38 2.27 3.79
C ALA A 520 -20.22 0.99 3.74
N LEU A 521 -19.96 0.03 4.64
CA LEU A 521 -20.74 -1.20 4.78
C LEU A 521 -22.20 -0.90 5.14
N THR A 522 -22.44 0.04 6.05
CA THR A 522 -23.81 0.48 6.39
C THR A 522 -24.54 1.04 5.16
N MET A 523 -23.87 1.87 4.34
CA MET A 523 -24.42 2.35 3.08
C MET A 523 -24.69 1.22 2.07
N VAL A 524 -23.85 0.17 2.04
CA VAL A 524 -24.10 -1.02 1.23
C VAL A 524 -25.38 -1.73 1.68
N ALA A 525 -25.58 -1.97 2.99
CA ALA A 525 -26.80 -2.56 3.52
C ALA A 525 -28.06 -1.72 3.17
N LEU A 526 -27.95 -0.39 3.20
CA LEU A 526 -29.03 0.53 2.80
C LEU A 526 -29.36 0.42 1.30
N VAL A 527 -28.36 0.23 0.43
CA VAL A 527 -28.57 0.00 -1.01
C VAL A 527 -29.24 -1.34 -1.26
N LEU A 528 -28.77 -2.41 -0.61
CA LEU A 528 -29.29 -3.77 -0.81
C LEU A 528 -30.74 -3.92 -0.30
N SER A 529 -31.13 -3.13 0.69
CA SER A 529 -32.49 -3.16 1.26
C SER A 529 -33.46 -2.15 0.63
N ALA A 530 -33.06 -1.44 -0.43
CA ALA A 530 -33.81 -0.30 -0.99
C ALA A 530 -35.24 -0.67 -1.45
N ASP A 531 -35.42 -1.86 -2.02
CA ASP A 531 -36.72 -2.32 -2.57
C ASP A 531 -37.71 -2.79 -1.49
N SER A 532 -37.25 -2.94 -0.24
CA SER A 532 -38.12 -3.39 0.85
C SER A 532 -38.96 -2.25 1.43
N MET A 533 -40.27 -2.26 1.22
CA MET A 533 -41.17 -1.24 1.77
C MET A 533 -41.22 -1.26 3.31
N SER A 534 -41.18 -2.45 3.93
CA SER A 534 -41.24 -2.60 5.39
C SER A 534 -40.02 -2.00 6.10
N LYS A 535 -38.86 -1.98 5.44
CA LYS A 535 -37.61 -1.40 5.99
C LYS A 535 -37.46 0.10 5.71
N SER A 536 -38.40 0.73 5.00
CA SER A 536 -38.29 2.14 4.58
C SER A 536 -38.07 3.10 5.75
N ALA A 537 -38.90 3.01 6.79
CA ALA A 537 -38.78 3.87 7.98
C ALA A 537 -37.40 3.73 8.65
N ARG A 538 -36.93 2.48 8.80
CA ARG A 538 -35.62 2.18 9.38
C ARG A 538 -34.47 2.69 8.52
N ARG A 539 -34.54 2.53 7.19
CA ARG A 539 -33.54 3.11 6.27
C ARG A 539 -33.45 4.62 6.42
N GLN A 540 -34.60 5.31 6.47
CA GLN A 540 -34.63 6.77 6.61
C GLN A 540 -34.05 7.24 7.95
N GLU A 541 -34.35 6.52 9.03
CA GLU A 541 -33.74 6.78 10.35
C GLU A 541 -32.21 6.67 10.29
N VAL A 542 -31.68 5.59 9.70
CA VAL A 542 -30.22 5.38 9.58
C VAL A 542 -29.59 6.43 8.68
N ILE A 543 -30.18 6.74 7.52
CA ILE A 543 -29.66 7.77 6.59
C ILE A 543 -29.57 9.14 7.28
N ARG A 544 -30.58 9.53 8.04
CA ARG A 544 -30.54 10.80 8.79
C ARG A 544 -29.52 10.76 9.94
N SER A 545 -29.34 9.60 10.56
CA SER A 545 -28.34 9.42 11.61
C SER A 545 -26.91 9.51 11.09
N LEU A 546 -26.65 9.03 9.87
CA LEU A 546 -25.36 9.19 9.17
C LEU A 546 -24.98 10.67 9.00
N LEU A 547 -25.94 11.56 8.71
CA LEU A 547 -25.66 13.01 8.62
C LEU A 547 -25.28 13.65 9.97
N LYS A 548 -25.72 13.07 11.09
CA LYS A 548 -25.39 13.56 12.44
C LYS A 548 -24.07 12.99 12.96
N LEU A 549 -23.60 11.88 12.36
CA LEU A 549 -22.43 11.14 12.82
C LEU A 549 -21.13 11.99 12.88
N PRO A 550 -20.79 12.83 11.88
CA PRO A 550 -19.58 13.65 11.96
C PRO A 550 -19.55 14.56 13.20
N ALA A 551 -20.68 15.20 13.52
CA ALA A 551 -20.79 16.07 14.70
C ALA A 551 -20.73 15.27 16.02
N ALA A 552 -21.33 14.08 16.05
CA ALA A 552 -21.24 13.19 17.20
C ALA A 552 -19.79 12.78 17.47
N VAL A 553 -19.03 12.44 16.42
CA VAL A 553 -17.59 12.12 16.56
C VAL A 553 -16.80 13.34 17.04
N SER A 554 -17.07 14.54 16.52
CA SER A 554 -16.43 15.76 17.03
C SER A 554 -16.73 16.01 18.51
N ALA A 555 -17.94 15.71 18.98
CA ALA A 555 -18.31 15.83 20.39
C ALA A 555 -17.60 14.79 21.29
N VAL A 556 -17.31 13.60 20.76
CA VAL A 556 -16.50 12.59 21.46
C VAL A 556 -15.03 13.04 21.52
N LEU A 557 -14.48 13.54 20.41
CA LEU A 557 -13.10 14.05 20.36
C LEU A 557 -12.86 15.23 21.32
N ALA A 558 -13.89 16.05 21.56
CA ALA A 558 -13.83 17.15 22.53
C ALA A 558 -13.67 16.67 23.99
N GLN A 559 -13.86 15.37 24.27
CA GLN A 559 -13.67 14.76 25.59
C GLN A 559 -12.25 14.19 25.77
N SER A 560 -11.30 14.49 24.88
CA SER A 560 -9.95 13.92 24.90
C SER A 560 -9.23 14.09 26.25
N ALA A 561 -9.42 15.21 26.95
CA ALA A 561 -8.82 15.44 28.27
C ALA A 561 -9.29 14.43 29.34
N GLN A 562 -10.54 13.97 29.26
CA GLN A 562 -11.06 12.93 30.17
C GLN A 562 -10.45 11.56 29.84
N VAL A 563 -10.31 11.26 28.55
CA VAL A 563 -9.67 10.02 28.07
C VAL A 563 -8.18 10.01 28.44
N GLU A 564 -7.50 11.14 28.39
CA GLU A 564 -6.11 11.29 28.83
C GLU A 564 -5.95 11.05 30.33
N SER A 565 -6.85 11.59 31.16
CA SER A 565 -6.88 11.30 32.60
C SER A 565 -7.06 9.81 32.88
N LEU A 566 -7.96 9.15 32.14
CA LEU A 566 -8.17 7.71 32.28
C LEU A 566 -6.94 6.91 31.82
N ALA A 567 -6.28 7.34 30.74
CA ALA A 567 -5.05 6.70 30.28
C ALA A 567 -3.93 6.82 31.31
N GLU A 568 -3.84 7.94 32.04
CA GLU A 568 -2.86 8.14 33.12
C GLU A 568 -3.09 7.17 34.30
N GLU A 569 -4.33 6.81 34.58
CA GLU A 569 -4.69 5.78 35.58
C GLU A 569 -4.31 4.37 35.11
N LEU A 570 -4.51 4.07 33.81
CA LEU A 570 -4.34 2.73 33.25
C LEU A 570 -2.93 2.42 32.74
N LYS A 571 -2.05 3.42 32.55
CA LYS A 571 -0.77 3.23 31.85
C LYS A 571 0.21 2.25 32.51
N ASN A 572 0.06 2.02 33.82
CA ASN A 572 0.92 1.13 34.59
C ASN A 572 0.31 -0.26 34.77
N GLU A 573 -0.90 -0.50 34.25
CA GLU A 573 -1.58 -1.78 34.36
C GLU A 573 -0.98 -2.78 33.37
N GLU A 574 -0.76 -4.01 33.84
CA GLU A 574 -0.25 -5.08 32.99
C GLU A 574 -1.35 -5.68 32.10
N SER A 575 -2.60 -5.62 32.56
CA SER A 575 -3.74 -6.19 31.84
C SER A 575 -5.04 -5.46 32.17
N PHE A 576 -5.98 -5.46 31.22
CA PHE A 576 -7.38 -5.12 31.51
C PHE A 576 -8.34 -5.81 30.54
N LEU A 577 -9.59 -5.96 30.97
CA LEU A 577 -10.65 -6.61 30.19
C LEU A 577 -11.63 -5.58 29.64
N VAL A 578 -12.03 -5.75 28.38
CA VAL A 578 -13.02 -4.88 27.72
C VAL A 578 -14.28 -5.68 27.41
N PHE A 579 -15.43 -5.24 27.90
CA PHE A 579 -16.70 -5.92 27.71
C PHE A 579 -17.60 -5.14 26.75
N GLY A 580 -18.26 -5.87 25.86
CA GLY A 580 -19.29 -5.34 24.96
C GLY A 580 -20.30 -6.40 24.58
N ARG A 581 -21.48 -6.00 24.10
CA ARG A 581 -22.52 -6.91 23.58
C ARG A 581 -23.30 -6.29 22.43
N GLY A 582 -23.91 -7.12 21.59
CA GLY A 582 -24.61 -6.66 20.39
C GLY A 582 -23.68 -5.82 19.52
N TYR A 583 -24.14 -4.65 19.07
CA TYR A 583 -23.32 -3.68 18.34
C TYR A 583 -22.00 -3.30 19.03
N GLN A 584 -21.92 -3.32 20.37
CA GLN A 584 -20.72 -2.92 21.10
C GLN A 584 -19.67 -4.02 21.25
N TYR A 585 -19.96 -5.25 20.81
CA TYR A 585 -18.95 -6.31 20.88
C TYR A 585 -17.76 -6.03 19.96
N ALA A 586 -18.01 -5.53 18.75
CA ALA A 586 -16.96 -5.09 17.85
C ALA A 586 -16.13 -3.93 18.43
N THR A 587 -16.78 -2.99 19.12
CA THR A 587 -16.10 -1.89 19.82
C THR A 587 -15.15 -2.41 20.90
N ALA A 588 -15.56 -3.41 21.68
CA ALA A 588 -14.71 -4.03 22.69
C ALA A 588 -13.49 -4.72 22.06
N LEU A 589 -13.72 -5.52 21.01
CA LEU A 589 -12.66 -6.20 20.24
C LEU A 589 -11.65 -5.21 19.67
N GLU A 590 -12.12 -4.12 19.07
CA GLU A 590 -11.26 -3.10 18.48
C GLU A 590 -10.48 -2.33 19.53
N ALA A 591 -11.11 -1.93 20.64
CA ALA A 591 -10.43 -1.25 21.75
C ALA A 591 -9.29 -2.11 22.32
N ALA A 592 -9.55 -3.40 22.57
CA ALA A 592 -8.54 -4.34 23.05
C ALA A 592 -7.44 -4.64 22.00
N LEU A 593 -7.74 -4.50 20.70
CA LEU A 593 -6.71 -4.61 19.67
C LEU A 593 -5.83 -3.35 19.63
N LYS A 594 -6.41 -2.15 19.68
CA LYS A 594 -5.66 -0.89 19.65
C LYS A 594 -4.68 -0.79 20.81
N VAL A 595 -5.15 -1.04 22.04
CA VAL A 595 -4.28 -0.96 23.22
C VAL A 595 -3.14 -1.97 23.13
N LYS A 596 -3.43 -3.20 22.73
CA LYS A 596 -2.41 -4.24 22.52
C LYS A 596 -1.37 -3.83 21.48
N GLU A 597 -1.81 -3.21 20.38
CA GLU A 597 -0.95 -2.82 19.26
C GLU A 597 -0.05 -1.62 19.58
N VAL A 598 -0.55 -0.61 20.29
CA VAL A 598 0.19 0.65 20.49
C VAL A 598 0.77 0.85 21.89
N ALA A 599 0.13 0.28 22.92
CA ALA A 599 0.55 0.41 24.31
C ALA A 599 1.26 -0.84 24.83
N LEU A 600 1.19 -1.97 24.10
CA LEU A 600 1.75 -3.26 24.48
C LEU A 600 1.21 -3.81 25.83
N ILE A 601 0.05 -3.32 26.25
CA ILE A 601 -0.67 -3.81 27.44
C ILE A 601 -1.56 -4.99 27.02
N HIS A 602 -1.57 -6.04 27.85
CA HIS A 602 -2.41 -7.20 27.60
C HIS A 602 -3.89 -6.84 27.80
N SER A 603 -4.56 -6.52 26.71
CA SER A 603 -5.97 -6.15 26.68
C SER A 603 -6.77 -7.22 25.94
N GLU A 604 -7.84 -7.71 26.57
CA GLU A 604 -8.69 -8.76 26.02
C GLU A 604 -10.15 -8.32 25.99
N ALA A 605 -10.83 -8.58 24.88
CA ALA A 605 -12.24 -8.27 24.72
C ALA A 605 -13.10 -9.50 24.96
N ILE A 606 -14.11 -9.36 25.82
CA ILE A 606 -15.02 -10.44 26.17
C ILE A 606 -16.45 -10.04 25.84
N LEU A 607 -17.19 -10.95 25.20
CA LEU A 607 -18.62 -10.77 25.01
C LEU A 607 -19.30 -10.75 26.38
N ALA A 608 -19.99 -9.66 26.72
CA ALA A 608 -20.51 -9.47 28.09
C ALA A 608 -21.47 -10.57 28.56
N GLY A 609 -22.16 -11.26 27.63
CA GLY A 609 -23.00 -12.42 27.94
C GLY A 609 -22.21 -13.64 28.44
N GLU A 610 -20.94 -13.76 28.04
CA GLU A 610 -20.06 -14.89 28.36
C GLU A 610 -19.34 -14.75 29.69
N VAL A 611 -19.46 -13.60 30.38
CA VAL A 611 -18.76 -13.33 31.66
C VAL A 611 -18.94 -14.48 32.65
N LYS A 612 -20.16 -14.99 32.80
CA LYS A 612 -20.48 -16.05 33.77
C LYS A 612 -19.99 -17.45 33.37
N HIS A 613 -19.47 -17.61 32.15
CA HIS A 613 -19.07 -18.89 31.57
C HIS A 613 -17.56 -19.15 31.65
N GLY A 614 -16.85 -18.44 32.53
CA GLY A 614 -15.41 -18.61 32.76
C GLY A 614 -14.69 -17.30 33.07
N PRO A 615 -14.80 -16.26 32.21
CA PRO A 615 -14.02 -15.03 32.34
C PRO A 615 -14.19 -14.28 33.67
N LEU A 616 -15.34 -14.41 34.34
CA LEU A 616 -15.57 -13.84 35.66
C LEU A 616 -14.54 -14.32 36.71
N ALA A 617 -13.95 -15.50 36.53
CA ALA A 617 -12.92 -16.02 37.44
C ALA A 617 -11.62 -15.20 37.44
N LEU A 618 -11.39 -14.37 36.41
CA LEU A 618 -10.25 -13.46 36.33
C LEU A 618 -10.50 -12.14 37.08
N VAL A 619 -11.74 -11.81 37.38
CA VAL A 619 -12.12 -10.51 37.94
C VAL A 619 -11.84 -10.47 39.44
N ASP A 620 -11.02 -9.51 39.86
CA ASP A 620 -10.77 -9.16 41.26
C ASP A 620 -10.78 -7.63 41.48
N GLU A 621 -10.40 -7.18 42.66
CA GLU A 621 -10.36 -5.75 43.02
C GLU A 621 -9.28 -4.95 42.26
N LYS A 622 -8.32 -5.63 41.61
CA LYS A 622 -7.16 -5.02 40.97
C LYS A 622 -7.28 -4.98 39.46
N LEU A 623 -7.88 -6.00 38.83
CA LEU A 623 -8.01 -6.07 37.39
C LEU A 623 -8.97 -4.98 36.87
N PRO A 624 -8.50 -4.00 36.07
CA PRO A 624 -9.36 -2.99 35.50
C PRO A 624 -10.33 -3.61 34.48
N LEU A 625 -11.59 -3.20 34.55
CA LEU A 625 -12.63 -3.62 33.62
C LEU A 625 -13.19 -2.40 32.90
N ILE A 626 -13.20 -2.44 31.57
CA ILE A 626 -13.83 -1.43 30.73
C ILE A 626 -15.11 -2.03 30.16
N ILE A 627 -16.24 -1.36 30.31
CA ILE A 627 -17.54 -1.80 29.78
C ILE A 627 -18.01 -0.77 28.76
N VAL A 628 -18.21 -1.20 27.52
CA VAL A 628 -18.79 -0.38 26.45
C VAL A 628 -20.30 -0.61 26.40
N SER A 629 -21.08 0.42 26.71
CA SER A 629 -22.54 0.32 26.78
C SER A 629 -23.23 1.56 26.20
N SER A 630 -24.04 1.37 25.15
CA SER A 630 -25.01 2.41 24.77
C SER A 630 -26.16 2.47 25.79
N LYS A 631 -26.96 3.56 25.76
CA LYS A 631 -28.04 3.93 26.73
C LYS A 631 -29.19 2.93 26.96
N VAL A 632 -29.00 1.64 26.70
CA VAL A 632 -29.95 0.58 27.05
C VAL A 632 -29.45 -0.15 28.30
N GLN A 633 -30.07 0.17 29.45
CA GLN A 633 -30.07 -0.60 30.71
C GLN A 633 -28.75 -0.70 31.50
N LEU A 634 -28.30 0.41 32.08
CA LEU A 634 -27.67 0.34 33.40
C LEU A 634 -28.73 0.69 34.44
N SER A 635 -29.13 -0.29 35.24
CA SER A 635 -30.16 -0.10 36.28
C SER A 635 -29.58 0.45 37.59
N GLN A 636 -28.25 0.42 37.77
CA GLN A 636 -27.53 0.86 38.98
C GLN A 636 -26.07 1.25 38.65
N ASP A 637 -25.45 2.08 39.50
CA ASP A 637 -24.02 2.40 39.46
C ASP A 637 -23.16 1.13 39.69
N PRO A 638 -21.97 1.02 39.08
CA PRO A 638 -21.13 -0.17 39.23
C PRO A 638 -20.64 -0.34 40.68
N PRO A 639 -20.59 -1.58 41.21
CA PRO A 639 -20.29 -1.86 42.62
C PRO A 639 -18.80 -1.69 43.00
N TYR A 640 -17.89 -1.54 42.03
CA TYR A 640 -16.45 -1.45 42.26
C TYR A 640 -15.82 -0.29 41.48
N PRO A 641 -14.83 0.42 42.05
CA PRO A 641 -14.13 1.52 41.39
C PRO A 641 -13.26 1.07 40.20
N SER A 642 -12.92 -0.23 40.12
CA SER A 642 -12.20 -0.83 38.99
C SER A 642 -13.05 -1.02 37.72
N ILE A 643 -14.36 -0.74 37.79
CA ILE A 643 -15.28 -0.84 36.65
C ILE A 643 -15.43 0.55 36.01
N ILE A 644 -14.84 0.69 34.82
CA ILE A 644 -14.96 1.87 33.97
C ILE A 644 -16.09 1.62 32.96
N VAL A 645 -17.13 2.43 32.99
CA VAL A 645 -18.22 2.37 32.01
C VAL A 645 -18.04 3.48 30.98
N ILE A 646 -17.83 3.09 29.72
CA ILE A 646 -17.77 3.99 28.57
C ILE A 646 -19.16 4.00 27.92
N GLN A 647 -19.80 5.18 27.91
CA GLN A 647 -21.16 5.40 27.37
C GLN A 647 -21.15 5.98 25.95
#